data_AF-A0A8H6VTB9-F1
#
_entry.id   AF-A0A8H6VTB9-F1
#
_cell.length_a   1.000
_cell.length_b   1.000
_cell.length_c   1.000
_cell.angle_alpha   90.00
_cell.angle_beta   90.00
_cell.angle_gamma   90.00
#
_symmetry.space_group_name_H-M   'P 1'
#
loop_
_entity.id
_entity.type
_entity.pdbx_description
1 polymer ?
#
loop_
_entity_poly.entity_id
_entity_poly.type
_entity_poly.pdbx_seq_one_letter_code
_entity_poly.pdbx_strand_id
1 'polypeptide(L)'
;MTRTLPDFSFETTAQEAAAALKDEIQGKNILITGTTINGIGFEAARAVAPYANLVVITGYNAERLERSEEALKQEFPSVNVRPLILDLSSLAAVRKAAEEVNAYSEPIHVLVHNAATMGSYYLTEDNLEIQMATAQFGPFLFTKLIAPKLLSARSAGDAAAFVPRVVYVASQAHARTTGINWDKFRLGYADDDVETRISHRLMKRYAEVKTANVLMAQELSRRAKGQLRAYSLHPGLVVTNAVDKGDVLPYYVDIESAHFTLPNNFLSTIRLTCSCIVFRKLVLAVDVGTTYSAASWCLLEPREEPKFGAVQRWPKQAAADLKVPTAILYDHEGEPRAFGAEVDDEATAFNAATNGWHRVEWFKLLLRPASLHSIHELDQCELPSNVKLDQVYADFLRFIGGQLKAGFKEAYARGDEMWDELRSSLEVILSHPNGWEGVQQARMRRAAVAANLVDEGNGAQVRFVTEAEASVLFAIGTGSIHEWMEPKSHVVVCDCGGGTVDITRYKIISKKPGLQLEESAPAKCTLFTLNAMPPLIDSGYLAGGVIVKQRALEFLKKHLSGTQWQDSVEQVIQQFDQNTKNKFSGGEALSYVSLGGGLNATDKEKGIERGMLRIPAATMATFFDDCIDEIKQGILDACEQPGTRRRVTDRVILVGGFASSPYVFSKLTQWGQLKSIKIIRPDGPTSKAVVQGALEWALGPTVRARIAKWHYGTDAYRRYESRNPEHAPFASRVVTVPSGIRYVPGAWDCIVRKVGLGAVLAGKIDRSLILFFKGTRLLADKEYRAQFVAELREDTINFEREETLYICSSKTPKEFVIGSDGNMNPGFQVLCTIKGDLRNCFEATPSYVSVGRSSGRYRRVMFDVCLKLGDTELSARLRWSENNKIVYGPATIVYNSQ
;
A
#
# COMPACT_ATOMS: atom_id res chain seq x y z
N MET A 1 -24.88 -0.99 -24.18
CA MET A 1 -25.34 -0.35 -22.94
C MET A 1 -24.67 -1.03 -21.77
N THR A 2 -23.61 -0.45 -21.22
CA THR A 2 -22.95 -0.90 -19.99
C THR A 2 -23.81 -0.48 -18.80
N ARG A 3 -24.51 -1.43 -18.19
CA ARG A 3 -25.31 -1.22 -16.98
C ARG A 3 -24.37 -1.13 -15.78
N THR A 4 -24.38 -0.02 -15.06
CA THR A 4 -23.68 0.13 -13.78
C THR A 4 -24.29 -0.85 -12.79
N LEU A 5 -23.48 -1.72 -12.19
CA LEU A 5 -23.94 -2.58 -11.09
C LEU A 5 -24.10 -1.71 -9.84
N PRO A 6 -25.05 -2.03 -8.94
CA PRO A 6 -25.18 -1.35 -7.66
C PRO A 6 -23.90 -1.48 -6.83
N ASP A 7 -23.52 -0.41 -6.12
CA ASP A 7 -22.42 -0.46 -5.17
C ASP A 7 -22.87 -1.23 -3.91
N PHE A 8 -22.10 -2.25 -3.53
CA PHE A 8 -22.33 -3.02 -2.31
C PHE A 8 -21.23 -2.74 -1.30
N SER A 9 -21.60 -2.53 -0.04
CA SER A 9 -20.69 -2.31 1.08
C SER A 9 -20.64 -3.55 1.98
N PHE A 10 -19.78 -3.53 3.00
CA PHE A 10 -19.73 -4.58 4.03
C PHE A 10 -21.07 -4.69 4.81
N GLU A 11 -21.86 -3.63 4.86
CA GLU A 11 -23.13 -3.59 5.59
C GLU A 11 -24.32 -4.04 4.73
N THR A 12 -24.14 -4.13 3.41
CA THR A 12 -25.18 -4.61 2.50
C THR A 12 -25.60 -6.02 2.87
N THR A 13 -26.85 -6.17 3.26
CA THR A 13 -27.46 -7.44 3.58
C THR A 13 -27.70 -8.28 2.32
N ALA A 14 -27.84 -9.59 2.48
CA ALA A 14 -28.17 -10.48 1.36
C ALA A 14 -29.49 -10.07 0.70
N GLN A 15 -30.47 -9.60 1.49
CA GLN A 15 -31.75 -9.09 1.01
C GLN A 15 -31.60 -7.84 0.15
N GLU A 16 -30.81 -6.86 0.59
CA GLU A 16 -30.56 -5.62 -0.18
C GLU A 16 -29.83 -5.93 -1.48
N ALA A 17 -28.83 -6.82 -1.45
CA ALA A 17 -28.12 -7.25 -2.65
C ALA A 17 -29.05 -7.97 -3.64
N ALA A 18 -29.91 -8.88 -3.15
CA ALA A 18 -30.90 -9.56 -3.97
C ALA A 18 -31.95 -8.59 -4.54
N ALA A 19 -32.42 -7.62 -3.74
CA ALA A 19 -33.37 -6.60 -4.18
C ALA A 19 -32.78 -5.70 -5.27
N ALA A 20 -31.52 -5.28 -5.11
CA ALA A 20 -30.82 -4.45 -6.09
C ALA A 20 -30.55 -5.19 -7.41
N LEU A 21 -30.44 -6.52 -7.36
CA LEU A 21 -30.26 -7.40 -8.51
C LEU A 21 -31.52 -8.18 -8.87
N LYS A 22 -32.71 -7.74 -8.44
CA LYS A 22 -33.96 -8.49 -8.62
C LYS A 22 -34.23 -8.86 -10.07
N ASP A 23 -33.94 -7.97 -11.03
CA ASP A 23 -34.14 -8.23 -12.47
C ASP A 23 -33.23 -9.36 -12.97
N GLU A 24 -32.08 -9.56 -12.32
CA GLU A 24 -31.14 -10.65 -12.60
C GLU A 24 -31.49 -11.94 -11.84
N ILE A 25 -32.49 -11.94 -10.98
CA ILE A 25 -32.97 -13.14 -10.26
C ILE A 25 -34.33 -13.56 -10.81
N GLN A 26 -35.12 -12.58 -11.27
CA GLN A 26 -36.48 -12.77 -11.76
C GLN A 26 -36.54 -13.82 -12.87
N GLY A 27 -37.51 -14.72 -12.76
CA GLY A 27 -37.73 -15.79 -13.73
C GLY A 27 -36.75 -16.96 -13.64
N LYS A 28 -35.74 -16.92 -12.74
CA LYS A 28 -34.71 -17.97 -12.65
C LYS A 28 -35.07 -19.03 -11.61
N ASN A 29 -34.65 -20.25 -11.90
CA ASN A 29 -34.76 -21.41 -11.02
C ASN A 29 -33.39 -21.70 -10.39
N ILE A 30 -33.31 -21.65 -9.07
CA ILE A 30 -32.06 -21.67 -8.31
C ILE A 30 -32.06 -22.87 -7.37
N LEU A 31 -31.05 -23.75 -7.49
CA LEU A 31 -30.87 -24.90 -6.60
C LEU A 31 -29.70 -24.63 -5.66
N ILE A 32 -29.93 -24.71 -4.34
CA ILE A 32 -28.93 -24.40 -3.31
C ILE A 32 -28.70 -25.61 -2.42
N THR A 33 -27.42 -26.00 -2.23
CA THR A 33 -27.08 -27.12 -1.36
C THR A 33 -26.87 -26.71 0.10
N GLY A 34 -27.40 -27.50 1.04
CA GLY A 34 -27.19 -27.28 2.48
C GLY A 34 -27.89 -26.03 3.00
N THR A 35 -29.23 -26.08 3.02
CA THR A 35 -30.10 -24.93 3.33
C THR A 35 -30.68 -25.00 4.74
N THR A 36 -29.93 -25.51 5.71
CA THR A 36 -30.36 -25.54 7.11
C THR A 36 -30.46 -24.13 7.69
N ILE A 37 -31.52 -23.84 8.43
CA ILE A 37 -31.74 -22.57 9.17
C ILE A 37 -30.48 -22.12 9.91
N ASN A 38 -30.20 -20.81 9.89
CA ASN A 38 -28.97 -20.17 10.40
C ASN A 38 -27.68 -20.55 9.66
N GLY A 39 -27.78 -21.25 8.52
CA GLY A 39 -26.67 -21.53 7.61
C GLY A 39 -26.62 -20.57 6.43
N ILE A 40 -25.44 -20.44 5.80
CA ILE A 40 -25.21 -19.58 4.63
C ILE A 40 -26.16 -19.95 3.48
N GLY A 41 -26.39 -21.24 3.23
CA GLY A 41 -27.29 -21.71 2.18
C GLY A 41 -28.76 -21.34 2.43
N PHE A 42 -29.21 -21.36 3.68
CA PHE A 42 -30.55 -20.90 4.03
C PHE A 42 -30.70 -19.40 3.81
N GLU A 43 -29.72 -18.60 4.25
CA GLU A 43 -29.75 -17.14 4.06
C GLU A 43 -29.73 -16.77 2.57
N ALA A 44 -28.96 -17.49 1.76
CA ALA A 44 -28.97 -17.32 0.31
C ALA A 44 -30.34 -17.67 -0.30
N ALA A 45 -30.97 -18.77 0.14
CA ALA A 45 -32.32 -19.14 -0.28
C ALA A 45 -33.35 -18.08 0.13
N ARG A 46 -33.29 -17.60 1.37
CA ARG A 46 -34.15 -16.56 1.94
C ARG A 46 -34.07 -15.25 1.17
N ALA A 47 -32.86 -14.83 0.79
CA ALA A 47 -32.65 -13.59 0.05
C ALA A 47 -33.16 -13.65 -1.40
N VAL A 48 -33.01 -14.78 -2.09
CA VAL A 48 -33.40 -14.89 -3.51
C VAL A 48 -34.85 -15.34 -3.72
N ALA A 49 -35.46 -16.01 -2.74
CA ALA A 49 -36.81 -16.59 -2.84
C ALA A 49 -37.90 -15.60 -3.26
N PRO A 50 -37.92 -14.33 -2.79
CA PRO A 50 -38.96 -13.37 -3.19
C PRO A 50 -38.95 -13.00 -4.67
N TYR A 51 -37.82 -13.20 -5.37
CA TYR A 51 -37.62 -12.76 -6.74
C TYR A 51 -37.48 -13.93 -7.73
N ALA A 52 -36.99 -15.09 -7.28
CA ALA A 52 -36.80 -16.26 -8.13
C ALA A 52 -38.13 -16.90 -8.55
N ASN A 53 -38.15 -17.58 -9.69
CA ASN A 53 -39.31 -18.38 -10.12
C ASN A 53 -39.48 -19.66 -9.31
N LEU A 54 -38.36 -20.28 -8.93
CA LEU A 54 -38.31 -21.49 -8.10
C LEU A 54 -36.99 -21.50 -7.33
N VAL A 55 -37.05 -21.74 -6.01
CA VAL A 55 -35.87 -22.06 -5.20
C VAL A 55 -35.95 -23.51 -4.75
N VAL A 56 -35.04 -24.34 -5.27
CA VAL A 56 -34.89 -25.73 -4.83
C VAL A 56 -33.92 -25.75 -3.65
N ILE A 57 -34.44 -26.01 -2.46
CA ILE A 57 -33.67 -26.10 -1.21
C ILE A 57 -33.32 -27.57 -0.94
N THR A 58 -32.16 -27.83 -0.37
CA THR A 58 -31.72 -29.22 -0.18
C THR A 58 -31.09 -29.47 1.19
N GLY A 59 -31.27 -30.69 1.67
CA GLY A 59 -30.67 -31.20 2.89
C GLY A 59 -30.75 -32.72 2.94
N TYR A 60 -29.87 -33.35 3.73
CA TYR A 60 -29.87 -34.80 3.91
C TYR A 60 -30.90 -35.28 4.94
N ASN A 61 -31.32 -34.39 5.86
CA ASN A 61 -32.29 -34.69 6.90
C ASN A 61 -33.65 -34.06 6.54
N ALA A 62 -34.66 -34.91 6.34
CA ALA A 62 -35.98 -34.49 5.87
C ALA A 62 -36.67 -33.50 6.83
N GLU A 63 -36.64 -33.76 8.14
CA GLU A 63 -37.26 -32.91 9.16
C GLU A 63 -36.64 -31.51 9.20
N ARG A 64 -35.30 -31.41 9.12
CA ARG A 64 -34.61 -30.10 9.06
C ARG A 64 -34.89 -29.35 7.77
N LEU A 65 -35.05 -30.09 6.66
CA LEU A 65 -35.37 -29.51 5.37
C LEU A 65 -36.81 -28.98 5.35
N GLU A 66 -37.76 -29.71 5.91
CA GLU A 66 -39.16 -29.31 6.09
C GLU A 66 -39.25 -28.02 6.91
N ARG A 67 -38.55 -27.94 8.06
CA ARG A 67 -38.49 -26.69 8.84
C ARG A 67 -37.93 -25.50 8.05
N SER A 68 -36.98 -25.76 7.15
CA SER A 68 -36.40 -24.70 6.30
C SER A 68 -37.40 -24.24 5.23
N GLU A 69 -38.19 -25.16 4.68
CA GLU A 69 -39.30 -24.85 3.77
C GLU A 69 -40.39 -24.04 4.48
N GLU A 70 -40.82 -24.47 5.66
CA GLU A 70 -41.82 -23.79 6.49
C GLU A 70 -41.38 -22.37 6.84
N ALA A 71 -40.13 -22.18 7.27
CA ALA A 71 -39.59 -20.86 7.60
C ALA A 71 -39.62 -19.90 6.40
N LEU A 72 -39.27 -20.38 5.20
CA LEU A 72 -39.33 -19.57 3.97
C LEU A 72 -40.78 -19.22 3.59
N LYS A 73 -41.71 -20.17 3.70
CA LYS A 73 -43.14 -19.95 3.43
C LYS A 73 -43.80 -19.05 4.46
N GLN A 74 -43.35 -19.09 5.71
CA GLN A 74 -43.83 -18.21 6.77
C GLN A 74 -43.40 -16.76 6.54
N GLU A 75 -42.14 -16.54 6.14
CA GLU A 75 -41.63 -15.20 5.85
C GLU A 75 -42.17 -14.65 4.52
N PHE A 76 -42.32 -15.51 3.52
CA PHE A 76 -42.78 -15.13 2.18
C PHE A 76 -43.90 -16.07 1.68
N PRO A 77 -45.18 -15.80 1.99
CA PRO A 77 -46.28 -16.73 1.68
C PRO A 77 -46.46 -17.11 0.19
N SER A 78 -45.96 -16.30 -0.73
CA SER A 78 -46.07 -16.51 -2.18
C SER A 78 -44.85 -17.14 -2.84
N VAL A 79 -43.82 -17.55 -2.09
CA VAL A 79 -42.61 -18.12 -2.71
C VAL A 79 -42.81 -19.55 -3.19
N ASN A 80 -42.27 -19.84 -4.36
CA ASN A 80 -42.22 -21.19 -4.91
C ASN A 80 -40.91 -21.86 -4.46
N VAL A 81 -41.00 -22.65 -3.39
CA VAL A 81 -39.87 -23.39 -2.82
C VAL A 81 -40.15 -24.89 -2.98
N ARG A 82 -39.14 -25.64 -3.44
CA ARG A 82 -39.22 -27.11 -3.60
C ARG A 82 -38.13 -27.78 -2.77
N PRO A 83 -38.46 -28.58 -1.74
CA PRO A 83 -37.46 -29.36 -1.03
C PRO A 83 -36.96 -30.53 -1.89
N LEU A 84 -35.66 -30.82 -1.82
CA LEU A 84 -35.03 -31.99 -2.43
C LEU A 84 -34.10 -32.64 -1.41
N ILE A 85 -34.34 -33.92 -1.11
CA ILE A 85 -33.46 -34.70 -0.24
C ILE A 85 -32.16 -35.00 -0.99
N LEU A 86 -31.05 -34.48 -0.47
CA LEU A 86 -29.73 -34.63 -1.08
C LEU A 86 -28.67 -34.79 0.01
N ASP A 87 -28.18 -36.01 0.15
CA ASP A 87 -26.97 -36.30 0.92
C ASP A 87 -25.76 -36.35 -0.04
N LEU A 88 -24.91 -35.34 0.02
CA LEU A 88 -23.71 -35.26 -0.81
C LEU A 88 -22.59 -36.20 -0.35
N SER A 89 -22.72 -36.82 0.83
CA SER A 89 -21.75 -37.79 1.34
C SER A 89 -21.96 -39.21 0.80
N SER A 90 -23.13 -39.48 0.20
CA SER A 90 -23.50 -40.75 -0.45
C SER A 90 -23.64 -40.58 -1.97
N LEU A 91 -22.81 -41.26 -2.74
CA LEU A 91 -22.87 -41.21 -4.21
C LEU A 91 -24.18 -41.84 -4.75
N ALA A 92 -24.76 -42.79 -4.02
CA ALA A 92 -26.07 -43.36 -4.35
C ALA A 92 -27.19 -42.33 -4.16
N ALA A 93 -27.21 -41.60 -3.04
CA ALA A 93 -28.16 -40.52 -2.79
C ALA A 93 -28.02 -39.39 -3.82
N VAL A 94 -26.79 -39.02 -4.19
CA VAL A 94 -26.51 -38.04 -5.25
C VAL A 94 -27.13 -38.43 -6.59
N ARG A 95 -27.07 -39.71 -6.97
CA ARG A 95 -27.66 -40.20 -8.23
C ARG A 95 -29.18 -40.12 -8.19
N LYS A 96 -29.80 -40.58 -7.11
CA LYS A 96 -31.25 -40.52 -6.91
C LYS A 96 -31.77 -39.08 -6.99
N ALA A 97 -31.12 -38.15 -6.29
CA ALA A 97 -31.49 -36.74 -6.33
C ALA A 97 -31.28 -36.12 -7.74
N ALA A 98 -30.23 -36.53 -8.46
CA ALA A 98 -30.00 -36.05 -9.82
C ALA A 98 -31.05 -36.56 -10.83
N GLU A 99 -31.53 -37.80 -10.67
CA GLU A 99 -32.65 -38.35 -11.45
C GLU A 99 -33.93 -37.53 -11.23
N GLU A 100 -34.24 -37.23 -9.97
CA GLU A 100 -35.38 -36.38 -9.61
C GLU A 100 -35.27 -34.98 -10.23
N VAL A 101 -34.12 -34.31 -10.11
CA VAL A 101 -33.87 -33.00 -10.73
C VAL A 101 -33.96 -33.06 -12.26
N ASN A 102 -33.48 -34.14 -12.88
CA ASN A 102 -33.59 -34.32 -14.32
C ASN A 102 -35.03 -34.54 -14.79
N ALA A 103 -35.91 -35.06 -13.93
CA ALA A 103 -37.35 -35.24 -14.20
C ALA A 103 -38.18 -33.95 -14.06
N TYR A 104 -37.64 -32.88 -13.46
CA TYR A 104 -38.34 -31.60 -13.35
C TYR A 104 -38.71 -31.04 -14.72
N SER A 105 -39.91 -30.47 -14.85
CA SER A 105 -40.35 -29.82 -16.08
C SER A 105 -39.58 -28.52 -16.34
N GLU A 106 -39.15 -27.83 -15.29
CA GLU A 106 -38.44 -26.56 -15.37
C GLU A 106 -36.91 -26.75 -15.50
N PRO A 107 -36.19 -25.87 -16.21
CA PRO A 107 -34.72 -25.91 -16.25
C PRO A 107 -34.10 -25.42 -14.93
N ILE A 108 -32.83 -25.73 -14.68
CA ILE A 108 -32.06 -25.13 -13.56
C ILE A 108 -31.12 -24.06 -14.12
N HIS A 109 -31.27 -22.83 -13.63
CA HIS A 109 -30.47 -21.69 -14.10
C HIS A 109 -29.20 -21.52 -13.28
N VAL A 110 -29.30 -21.70 -11.96
CA VAL A 110 -28.18 -21.51 -11.03
C VAL A 110 -28.11 -22.69 -10.06
N LEU A 111 -26.94 -23.28 -9.92
CA LEU A 111 -26.61 -24.30 -8.92
C LEU A 111 -25.60 -23.71 -7.94
N VAL A 112 -25.91 -23.71 -6.65
CA VAL A 112 -25.01 -23.24 -5.59
C VAL A 112 -24.63 -24.40 -4.69
N HIS A 113 -23.38 -24.85 -4.80
CA HIS A 113 -22.77 -25.81 -3.89
C HIS A 113 -22.28 -25.12 -2.63
N ASN A 114 -23.13 -25.10 -1.61
CA ASN A 114 -22.83 -24.53 -0.29
C ASN A 114 -22.61 -25.61 0.79
N ALA A 115 -23.28 -26.76 0.70
CA ALA A 115 -23.14 -27.83 1.67
C ALA A 115 -21.69 -28.29 1.84
N ALA A 116 -21.22 -28.30 3.08
CA ALA A 116 -19.91 -28.78 3.48
C ALA A 116 -19.92 -29.16 4.96
N THR A 117 -18.99 -30.02 5.36
CA THR A 117 -18.65 -30.24 6.77
C THR A 117 -17.21 -29.81 7.03
N MET A 118 -16.90 -29.47 8.28
CA MET A 118 -15.58 -29.06 8.75
C MET A 118 -15.30 -29.81 10.05
N GLY A 119 -14.04 -30.18 10.30
CA GLY A 119 -13.67 -30.72 11.61
C GLY A 119 -14.10 -32.17 11.87
N SER A 120 -14.67 -32.86 10.88
CA SER A 120 -15.06 -34.28 10.98
C SER A 120 -14.07 -35.17 10.23
N TYR A 121 -13.77 -36.35 10.77
CA TYR A 121 -13.09 -37.42 10.04
C TYR A 121 -13.81 -38.74 10.26
N TYR A 122 -14.31 -39.29 9.16
CA TYR A 122 -14.73 -40.68 9.01
C TYR A 122 -14.83 -40.96 7.52
N LEU A 123 -14.84 -42.25 7.16
CA LEU A 123 -15.07 -42.69 5.79
C LEU A 123 -16.58 -42.91 5.60
N THR A 124 -17.12 -42.38 4.51
CA THR A 124 -18.51 -42.62 4.10
C THR A 124 -18.68 -44.06 3.61
N GLU A 125 -19.93 -44.47 3.35
CA GLU A 125 -20.23 -45.78 2.74
C GLU A 125 -19.52 -46.02 1.40
N ASP A 126 -19.19 -44.94 0.67
CA ASP A 126 -18.42 -44.98 -0.57
C ASP A 126 -16.90 -45.04 -0.37
N ASN A 127 -16.44 -45.23 0.87
CA ASN A 127 -15.03 -45.22 1.26
C ASN A 127 -14.31 -43.90 0.91
N LEU A 128 -15.00 -42.78 1.13
CA LEU A 128 -14.48 -41.43 0.94
C LEU A 128 -14.43 -40.68 2.26
N GLU A 129 -13.39 -39.89 2.50
CA GLU A 129 -13.31 -39.01 3.66
C GLU A 129 -14.45 -37.98 3.62
N ILE A 130 -15.15 -37.82 4.75
CA ILE A 130 -16.40 -37.07 4.82
C ILE A 130 -16.36 -35.63 4.29
N GLN A 131 -15.30 -34.86 4.58
CA GLN A 131 -15.21 -33.48 4.09
C GLN A 131 -15.03 -33.44 2.56
N MET A 132 -14.24 -34.36 2.01
CA MET A 132 -14.09 -34.53 0.55
C MET A 132 -15.36 -35.07 -0.11
N ALA A 133 -16.01 -36.05 0.49
CA ALA A 133 -17.26 -36.62 0.00
C ALA A 133 -18.32 -35.52 -0.15
N THR A 134 -18.59 -34.81 0.94
CA THR A 134 -19.68 -33.83 1.04
C THR A 134 -19.42 -32.57 0.21
N ALA A 135 -18.19 -32.04 0.19
CA ALA A 135 -17.92 -30.73 -0.39
C ALA A 135 -17.20 -30.79 -1.74
N GLN A 136 -16.76 -31.96 -2.22
CA GLN A 136 -16.08 -32.08 -3.52
C GLN A 136 -16.61 -33.21 -4.39
N PHE A 137 -16.59 -34.48 -3.93
CA PHE A 137 -16.98 -35.62 -4.77
C PHE A 137 -18.49 -35.64 -5.08
N GLY A 138 -19.33 -35.47 -4.06
CA GLY A 138 -20.78 -35.33 -4.23
C GLY A 138 -21.14 -34.17 -5.15
N PRO A 139 -20.67 -32.93 -4.89
CA PRO A 139 -20.90 -31.78 -5.77
C PRO A 139 -20.44 -31.99 -7.21
N PHE A 140 -19.27 -32.61 -7.42
CA PHE A 140 -18.76 -32.95 -8.74
C PHE A 140 -19.71 -33.91 -9.47
N LEU A 141 -20.08 -35.02 -8.81
CA LEU A 141 -20.96 -36.03 -9.39
C LEU A 141 -22.34 -35.43 -9.69
N PHE A 142 -22.93 -34.72 -8.74
CA PHE A 142 -24.23 -34.08 -8.89
C PHE A 142 -24.24 -33.13 -10.09
N THR A 143 -23.27 -32.20 -10.16
CA THR A 143 -23.14 -31.25 -11.29
C THR A 143 -23.03 -31.96 -12.61
N LYS A 144 -22.24 -33.06 -12.67
CA LYS A 144 -22.08 -33.85 -13.89
C LYS A 144 -23.39 -34.51 -14.33
N LEU A 145 -24.16 -35.06 -13.38
CA LEU A 145 -25.41 -35.77 -13.68
C LEU A 145 -26.56 -34.83 -14.07
N ILE A 146 -26.62 -33.61 -13.50
CA ILE A 146 -27.65 -32.62 -13.86
C ILE A 146 -27.18 -31.64 -14.93
N ALA A 147 -26.01 -31.84 -15.53
CA ALA A 147 -25.48 -30.98 -16.58
C ALA A 147 -26.47 -30.80 -17.76
N PRO A 148 -27.18 -31.84 -18.25
CA PRO A 148 -28.21 -31.67 -19.27
C PRO A 148 -29.33 -30.70 -18.84
N LYS A 149 -29.77 -30.76 -17.58
CA LYS A 149 -30.79 -29.85 -17.02
C LYS A 149 -30.30 -28.41 -16.86
N LEU A 150 -29.02 -28.23 -16.54
CA LEU A 150 -28.39 -26.90 -16.52
C LEU A 150 -28.30 -26.32 -17.93
N LEU A 151 -27.88 -27.12 -18.90
CA LEU A 151 -27.73 -26.69 -20.29
C LEU A 151 -29.07 -26.41 -20.98
N SER A 152 -30.16 -27.07 -20.57
CA SER A 152 -31.50 -26.79 -21.12
C SER A 152 -31.98 -25.37 -20.81
N ALA A 153 -31.45 -24.71 -19.76
CA ALA A 153 -31.73 -23.31 -19.47
C ALA A 153 -31.31 -22.35 -20.61
N ARG A 154 -30.33 -22.74 -21.44
CA ARG A 154 -29.94 -21.95 -22.62
C ARG A 154 -30.92 -22.09 -23.78
N SER A 155 -31.62 -23.22 -23.85
CA SER A 155 -32.48 -23.58 -24.98
C SER A 155 -33.89 -22.99 -24.86
N ALA A 156 -34.15 -22.21 -23.80
CA ALA A 156 -35.44 -21.61 -23.50
C ALA A 156 -35.82 -20.40 -24.39
N GLY A 157 -35.25 -20.29 -25.61
CA GLY A 157 -35.88 -19.55 -26.71
C GLY A 157 -35.37 -18.15 -27.07
N ASP A 158 -34.19 -17.70 -26.66
CA ASP A 158 -33.67 -16.39 -27.10
C ASP A 158 -32.16 -16.42 -27.40
N ALA A 159 -31.72 -15.72 -28.45
CA ALA A 159 -30.30 -15.56 -28.80
C ALA A 159 -29.53 -14.67 -27.79
N ALA A 160 -30.26 -14.00 -26.89
CA ALA A 160 -29.77 -13.37 -25.66
C ALA A 160 -29.68 -14.34 -24.44
N ALA A 161 -29.84 -15.65 -24.67
CA ALA A 161 -30.00 -16.68 -23.64
C ALA A 161 -29.03 -16.58 -22.45
N PHE A 162 -29.61 -16.56 -21.25
CA PHE A 162 -28.90 -16.67 -19.99
C PHE A 162 -27.97 -17.89 -19.97
N VAL A 163 -26.69 -17.67 -19.63
CA VAL A 163 -25.73 -18.76 -19.47
C VAL A 163 -25.85 -19.33 -18.05
N PRO A 164 -26.16 -20.64 -17.89
CA PRO A 164 -26.34 -21.26 -16.58
C PRO A 164 -25.08 -21.15 -15.73
N ARG A 165 -25.27 -21.05 -14.41
CA ARG A 165 -24.19 -20.79 -13.45
C ARG A 165 -24.07 -21.89 -12.42
N VAL A 166 -22.83 -22.28 -12.10
CA VAL A 166 -22.52 -23.16 -10.98
C VAL A 166 -21.59 -22.43 -10.03
N VAL A 167 -21.94 -22.34 -8.75
CA VAL A 167 -21.17 -21.62 -7.74
C VAL A 167 -20.70 -22.60 -6.68
N TYR A 168 -19.40 -22.65 -6.42
CA TYR A 168 -18.81 -23.39 -5.31
C TYR A 168 -18.48 -22.44 -4.16
N VAL A 169 -19.11 -22.63 -2.99
CA VAL A 169 -18.77 -21.85 -1.78
C VAL A 169 -17.47 -22.40 -1.18
N ALA A 170 -16.38 -21.73 -1.54
CA ALA A 170 -15.04 -22.00 -1.05
C ALA A 170 -14.79 -21.30 0.31
N SER A 171 -13.54 -21.09 0.69
CA SER A 171 -13.15 -20.44 1.95
C SER A 171 -11.74 -19.87 1.83
N GLN A 172 -11.40 -18.83 2.60
CA GLN A 172 -10.00 -18.43 2.80
C GLN A 172 -9.12 -19.60 3.30
N ALA A 173 -9.71 -20.65 3.89
CA ALA A 173 -8.97 -21.85 4.27
C ALA A 173 -8.21 -22.51 3.09
N HIS A 174 -8.64 -22.33 1.83
CA HIS A 174 -7.91 -22.85 0.67
C HIS A 174 -6.45 -22.35 0.60
N ALA A 175 -6.15 -21.16 1.16
CA ALA A 175 -4.82 -20.59 1.22
C ALA A 175 -3.94 -21.17 2.34
N ARG A 176 -4.50 -22.03 3.21
CA ARG A 176 -3.79 -22.67 4.33
C ARG A 176 -3.18 -24.03 3.96
N THR A 177 -3.38 -24.50 2.73
CA THR A 177 -2.74 -25.72 2.22
C THR A 177 -1.90 -25.41 1.00
N THR A 178 -0.78 -26.09 0.88
CA THR A 178 0.17 -25.99 -0.24
C THR A 178 -0.34 -26.58 -1.56
N GLY A 179 -1.48 -27.27 -1.51
CA GLY A 179 -2.10 -27.96 -2.64
C GLY A 179 -3.01 -29.07 -2.14
N ILE A 180 -3.46 -29.93 -3.05
CA ILE A 180 -4.22 -31.14 -2.70
C ILE A 180 -3.24 -32.30 -2.64
N ASN A 181 -3.21 -33.02 -1.52
CA ASN A 181 -2.53 -34.31 -1.45
C ASN A 181 -3.38 -35.36 -2.20
N TRP A 182 -2.99 -35.68 -3.42
CA TRP A 182 -3.73 -36.61 -4.29
C TRP A 182 -3.72 -38.05 -3.76
N ASP A 183 -2.63 -38.49 -3.13
CA ASP A 183 -2.52 -39.85 -2.53
C ASP A 183 -3.51 -40.03 -1.38
N LYS A 184 -3.77 -38.95 -0.64
CA LYS A 184 -4.72 -38.90 0.48
C LYS A 184 -6.07 -38.29 0.09
N PHE A 185 -6.33 -38.02 -1.19
CA PHE A 185 -7.50 -37.27 -1.62
C PHE A 185 -8.82 -37.98 -1.32
N ARG A 186 -8.84 -39.32 -1.48
CA ARG A 186 -10.00 -40.15 -1.17
C ARG A 186 -10.13 -40.47 0.32
N LEU A 187 -9.05 -40.91 0.96
CA LEU A 187 -9.11 -41.57 2.29
C LEU A 187 -8.84 -40.62 3.47
N GLY A 188 -8.41 -39.39 3.20
CA GLY A 188 -8.10 -38.46 4.27
C GLY A 188 -6.76 -38.71 4.94
N TYR A 189 -6.63 -38.21 6.16
CA TYR A 189 -5.45 -38.44 7.01
C TYR A 189 -5.84 -39.44 8.10
N ALA A 190 -5.56 -40.73 7.89
CA ALA A 190 -5.80 -41.78 8.87
C ALA A 190 -4.96 -41.59 10.15
N ASP A 191 -5.50 -42.03 11.29
CA ASP A 191 -4.92 -41.97 12.64
C ASP A 191 -3.78 -42.98 12.82
N ASP A 192 -2.66 -42.76 12.14
CA ASP A 192 -1.42 -43.50 12.41
C ASP A 192 -0.42 -42.54 13.08
N ASP A 193 -0.49 -42.54 14.41
CA ASP A 193 0.52 -42.18 15.42
C ASP A 193 0.89 -40.70 15.77
N VAL A 194 1.15 -40.54 17.08
CA VAL A 194 1.71 -39.46 17.92
C VAL A 194 0.99 -38.09 18.04
N GLU A 195 0.20 -37.96 19.12
CA GLU A 195 -0.06 -36.84 20.07
C GLU A 195 -0.03 -35.34 19.66
N THR A 196 0.16 -34.99 18.39
CA THR A 196 0.12 -33.58 17.96
C THR A 196 -1.04 -33.30 17.00
N ARG A 197 -2.13 -32.83 17.61
CA ARG A 197 -3.23 -32.00 17.07
C ARG A 197 -4.09 -32.60 15.94
N ILE A 198 -5.03 -33.48 16.31
CA ILE A 198 -6.18 -33.93 15.49
C ILE A 198 -6.85 -32.75 14.74
N SER A 199 -7.08 -31.63 15.42
CA SER A 199 -7.68 -30.42 14.84
C SER A 199 -6.87 -29.80 13.69
N HIS A 200 -5.55 -29.90 13.71
CA HIS A 200 -4.70 -29.38 12.63
C HIS A 200 -4.85 -30.23 11.36
N ARG A 201 -4.97 -31.56 11.49
CA ARG A 201 -5.20 -32.48 10.36
C ARG A 201 -6.57 -32.27 9.73
N LEU A 202 -7.60 -32.09 10.55
CA LEU A 202 -8.97 -31.80 10.11
C LEU A 202 -9.07 -30.47 9.36
N MET A 203 -8.40 -29.42 9.86
CA MET A 203 -8.34 -28.14 9.18
C MET A 203 -7.49 -28.17 7.91
N LYS A 204 -6.43 -28.98 7.88
CA LYS A 204 -5.67 -29.23 6.65
C LYS A 204 -6.53 -29.89 5.58
N ARG A 205 -7.34 -30.89 5.95
CA ARG A 205 -8.30 -31.52 5.06
C ARG A 205 -9.33 -30.52 4.53
N TYR A 206 -9.90 -29.70 5.41
CA TYR A 206 -10.81 -28.64 5.02
C TYR A 206 -10.18 -27.66 4.02
N ALA A 207 -8.91 -27.27 4.24
CA ALA A 207 -8.16 -26.43 3.32
C ALA A 207 -8.03 -27.08 1.93
N GLU A 208 -7.67 -28.36 1.86
CA GLU A 208 -7.57 -29.13 0.60
C GLU A 208 -8.89 -29.21 -0.15
N VAL A 209 -9.99 -29.46 0.57
CA VAL A 209 -11.36 -29.45 0.01
C VAL A 209 -11.68 -28.09 -0.61
N LYS A 210 -11.39 -27.00 0.11
CA LYS A 210 -11.69 -25.64 -0.37
C LYS A 210 -10.78 -25.22 -1.53
N THR A 211 -9.57 -25.77 -1.62
CA THR A 211 -8.72 -25.68 -2.82
C THR A 211 -9.34 -26.44 -3.99
N ALA A 212 -9.87 -27.66 -3.75
CA ALA A 212 -10.52 -28.45 -4.79
C ALA A 212 -11.76 -27.76 -5.38
N ASN A 213 -12.53 -27.03 -4.57
CA ASN A 213 -13.66 -26.22 -5.02
C ASN A 213 -13.24 -25.13 -6.02
N VAL A 214 -12.15 -24.40 -5.73
CA VAL A 214 -11.62 -23.36 -6.62
C VAL A 214 -11.16 -23.95 -7.95
N LEU A 215 -10.38 -25.05 -7.89
CA LEU A 215 -9.91 -25.76 -9.08
C LEU A 215 -11.07 -26.32 -9.92
N MET A 216 -12.10 -26.83 -9.25
CA MET A 216 -13.29 -27.38 -9.91
C MET A 216 -14.08 -26.29 -10.65
N ALA A 217 -14.28 -25.12 -10.03
CA ALA A 217 -14.94 -24.00 -10.71
C ALA A 217 -14.18 -23.56 -11.96
N GLN A 218 -12.84 -23.46 -11.87
CA GLN A 218 -12.01 -23.10 -13.01
C GLN A 218 -12.07 -24.15 -14.13
N GLU A 219 -11.90 -25.43 -13.78
CA GLU A 219 -11.90 -26.51 -14.76
C GLU A 219 -13.27 -26.73 -15.41
N LEU A 220 -14.35 -26.58 -14.64
CA LEU A 220 -15.71 -26.66 -15.17
C LEU A 220 -15.98 -25.53 -16.17
N SER A 221 -15.62 -24.28 -15.84
CA SER A 221 -15.71 -23.14 -16.76
C SER A 221 -14.92 -23.38 -18.05
N ARG A 222 -13.69 -23.89 -17.93
CA ARG A 222 -12.82 -24.19 -19.09
C ARG A 222 -13.43 -25.27 -19.99
N ARG A 223 -13.89 -26.39 -19.41
CA ARG A 223 -14.51 -27.49 -20.16
C ARG A 223 -15.85 -27.12 -20.77
N ALA A 224 -16.61 -26.26 -20.11
CA ALA A 224 -17.92 -25.82 -20.58
C ALA A 224 -17.85 -24.93 -21.82
N LYS A 225 -16.69 -24.33 -22.16
CA LYS A 225 -16.49 -23.51 -23.36
C LYS A 225 -17.58 -22.43 -23.54
N GLY A 226 -17.93 -21.75 -22.45
CA GLY A 226 -18.94 -20.69 -22.44
C GLY A 226 -20.40 -21.18 -22.42
N GLN A 227 -20.66 -22.49 -22.46
CA GLN A 227 -22.01 -23.06 -22.34
C GLN A 227 -22.54 -23.06 -20.91
N LEU A 228 -21.64 -22.96 -19.93
CA LEU A 228 -21.92 -22.85 -18.52
C LEU A 228 -20.80 -22.03 -17.90
N ARG A 229 -21.13 -21.21 -16.91
CA ARG A 229 -20.13 -20.44 -16.15
C ARG A 229 -20.05 -20.99 -14.73
N ALA A 230 -18.85 -21.31 -14.29
CA ALA A 230 -18.60 -21.78 -12.94
C ALA A 230 -17.73 -20.79 -12.17
N TYR A 231 -18.12 -20.51 -10.93
CA TYR A 231 -17.50 -19.55 -10.04
C TYR A 231 -17.19 -20.21 -8.69
N SER A 232 -16.17 -19.70 -8.01
CA SER A 232 -15.91 -20.00 -6.61
C SER A 232 -15.83 -18.70 -5.83
N LEU A 233 -16.36 -18.69 -4.61
CA LEU A 233 -16.32 -17.50 -3.74
C LEU A 233 -15.93 -17.87 -2.31
N HIS A 234 -15.37 -16.90 -1.57
CA HIS A 234 -15.27 -16.97 -0.12
C HIS A 234 -16.44 -16.16 0.47
N PRO A 235 -17.28 -16.75 1.35
CA PRO A 235 -18.48 -16.08 1.86
C PRO A 235 -18.20 -15.05 2.97
N GLY A 236 -16.94 -14.71 3.27
CA GLY A 236 -16.58 -13.96 4.47
C GLY A 236 -16.47 -14.84 5.71
N LEU A 237 -16.11 -14.23 6.85
CA LEU A 237 -16.14 -14.91 8.16
C LEU A 237 -17.58 -14.89 8.68
N VAL A 238 -18.23 -16.06 8.70
CA VAL A 238 -19.61 -16.20 9.17
C VAL A 238 -19.65 -17.23 10.29
N VAL A 239 -20.14 -16.83 11.47
CA VAL A 239 -20.41 -17.77 12.57
C VAL A 239 -21.66 -18.56 12.18
N THR A 240 -21.46 -19.81 11.76
CA THR A 240 -22.55 -20.73 11.36
C THR A 240 -22.68 -21.85 12.37
N ASN A 241 -23.71 -22.69 12.21
CA ASN A 241 -23.90 -23.92 13.00
C ASN A 241 -22.79 -24.98 12.82
N ALA A 242 -21.75 -24.71 12.03
CA ALA A 242 -20.63 -25.64 11.79
C ALA A 242 -19.62 -25.74 12.95
N VAL A 243 -19.84 -25.00 14.05
CA VAL A 243 -18.96 -24.97 15.22
C VAL A 243 -19.83 -25.03 16.48
N ASP A 244 -19.51 -25.93 17.41
CA ASP A 244 -20.21 -26.00 18.70
C ASP A 244 -19.79 -24.81 19.59
N LYS A 245 -20.76 -24.17 20.28
CA LYS A 245 -20.55 -22.87 20.96
C LYS A 245 -19.49 -22.90 22.08
N GLY A 246 -19.13 -24.08 22.59
CA GLY A 246 -18.16 -24.27 23.67
C GLY A 246 -16.68 -24.23 23.26
N ASP A 247 -16.36 -24.49 21.99
CA ASP A 247 -14.96 -24.68 21.53
C ASP A 247 -14.31 -23.40 20.97
N VAL A 248 -15.02 -22.27 21.04
CA VAL A 248 -14.73 -21.05 20.27
C VAL A 248 -13.58 -20.20 20.86
N LEU A 249 -13.26 -20.31 22.15
CA LEU A 249 -12.34 -19.35 22.80
C LEU A 249 -10.82 -19.64 22.69
N PRO A 250 -10.32 -20.89 22.62
CA PRO A 250 -8.87 -21.11 22.50
C PRO A 250 -8.34 -21.13 21.05
N TYR A 251 -9.19 -21.42 20.04
CA TYR A 251 -8.74 -21.66 18.66
C TYR A 251 -8.69 -20.39 17.77
N TYR A 252 -9.47 -19.36 18.08
CA TYR A 252 -9.49 -18.12 17.30
C TYR A 252 -8.28 -17.20 17.58
N VAL A 253 -7.56 -17.44 18.67
CA VAL A 253 -6.33 -16.69 19.02
C VAL A 253 -5.14 -17.05 18.12
N ASP A 254 -5.17 -18.23 17.47
CA ASP A 254 -4.11 -18.67 16.52
C ASP A 254 -4.40 -18.28 15.05
N ILE A 255 -5.56 -17.69 14.75
CA ILE A 255 -5.91 -17.23 13.38
C ILE A 255 -5.25 -15.88 13.06
N GLU A 256 -4.88 -15.09 14.06
CA GLU A 256 -4.15 -13.82 13.88
C GLU A 256 -2.61 -14.00 13.82
N SER A 257 -2.08 -15.19 14.12
CA SER A 257 -0.63 -15.42 14.30
C SER A 257 0.05 -16.30 13.24
N ALA A 258 -0.69 -17.07 12.43
CA ALA A 258 -0.09 -18.08 11.55
C ALA A 258 0.13 -17.60 10.09
N HIS A 259 1.37 -17.22 9.81
CA HIS A 259 1.97 -17.03 8.47
C HIS A 259 1.89 -18.31 7.61
N PHE A 260 1.52 -18.21 6.31
CA PHE A 260 1.66 -19.35 5.38
C PHE A 260 2.23 -18.97 4.00
N THR A 261 3.25 -19.74 3.62
CA THR A 261 3.98 -19.75 2.35
C THR A 261 3.48 -20.96 1.55
N LEU A 262 3.13 -20.79 0.27
CA LEU A 262 2.67 -21.87 -0.64
C LEU A 262 3.79 -22.26 -1.64
N PRO A 263 3.98 -23.55 -2.00
CA PRO A 263 5.03 -24.01 -2.90
C PRO A 263 4.69 -23.86 -4.39
N ASN A 264 5.65 -23.19 -5.03
CA ASN A 264 6.00 -22.91 -6.43
C ASN A 264 5.37 -23.59 -7.67
N ASN A 265 4.58 -24.67 -7.62
CA ASN A 265 4.29 -25.46 -8.84
C ASN A 265 2.86 -25.39 -9.41
N PHE A 266 2.00 -24.46 -8.96
CA PHE A 266 0.61 -24.33 -9.47
C PHE A 266 0.24 -22.94 -10.01
N LEU A 267 1.22 -22.02 -10.13
CA LEU A 267 0.96 -20.58 -10.33
C LEU A 267 1.03 -20.08 -11.79
N SER A 268 1.32 -20.94 -12.77
CA SER A 268 1.31 -20.53 -14.19
C SER A 268 -0.09 -20.31 -14.76
N THR A 269 -1.16 -20.75 -14.08
CA THR A 269 -2.55 -20.60 -14.53
C THR A 269 -3.35 -19.55 -13.75
N ILE A 270 -2.74 -18.89 -12.74
CA ILE A 270 -3.41 -17.95 -11.80
C ILE A 270 -2.94 -16.50 -12.01
N ARG A 271 -2.47 -16.13 -13.22
CA ARG A 271 -2.34 -14.69 -13.58
C ARG A 271 -3.65 -14.06 -14.05
N LEU A 272 -4.73 -14.84 -14.20
CA LEU A 272 -5.99 -14.40 -14.83
C LEU A 272 -7.22 -14.38 -13.92
N THR A 273 -7.11 -14.67 -12.62
CA THR A 273 -8.30 -14.90 -11.76
C THR A 273 -8.44 -13.99 -10.53
N CYS A 274 -7.55 -13.01 -10.33
CA CYS A 274 -7.75 -11.93 -9.35
C CYS A 274 -8.06 -10.55 -9.99
N SER A 275 -8.50 -10.55 -11.25
CA SER A 275 -8.84 -9.35 -12.02
C SER A 275 -10.09 -9.57 -12.87
N CYS A 276 -11.13 -10.16 -12.28
CA CYS A 276 -12.47 -10.14 -12.89
C CYS A 276 -13.12 -8.79 -12.55
N ILE A 277 -13.04 -7.87 -13.52
CA ILE A 277 -13.35 -6.42 -13.51
C ILE A 277 -12.10 -5.57 -13.24
N VAL A 278 -11.25 -5.41 -14.26
CA VAL A 278 -10.43 -4.20 -14.38
C VAL A 278 -11.24 -3.30 -15.30
N PHE A 279 -11.81 -2.23 -14.77
CA PHE A 279 -12.31 -1.14 -15.62
C PHE A 279 -11.12 -0.54 -16.36
N ARG A 280 -11.37 0.00 -17.55
CA ARG A 280 -10.38 0.78 -18.26
C ARG A 280 -9.85 1.88 -17.35
N LYS A 281 -8.54 1.92 -17.11
CA LYS A 281 -7.93 2.80 -16.11
C LYS A 281 -6.58 3.33 -16.61
N LEU A 282 -6.33 4.62 -16.39
CA LEU A 282 -5.05 5.26 -16.67
C LEU A 282 -4.33 5.55 -15.36
N VAL A 283 -3.09 5.08 -15.25
CA VAL A 283 -2.21 5.36 -14.12
C VAL A 283 -1.06 6.23 -14.60
N LEU A 284 -0.84 7.37 -13.96
CA LEU A 284 0.32 8.23 -14.17
C LEU A 284 1.30 8.02 -13.02
N ALA A 285 2.60 7.97 -13.32
CA ALA A 285 3.67 7.97 -12.33
C ALA A 285 4.58 9.16 -12.56
N VAL A 286 4.85 9.91 -11.50
CA VAL A 286 5.74 11.08 -11.54
C VAL A 286 6.76 10.96 -10.42
N ASP A 287 8.03 11.05 -10.81
CA ASP A 287 9.16 11.20 -9.90
C ASP A 287 9.66 12.63 -9.97
N VAL A 288 9.32 13.43 -8.97
CA VAL A 288 9.90 14.77 -8.79
C VAL A 288 11.20 14.59 -8.02
N GLY A 289 12.33 14.43 -8.72
CA GLY A 289 13.64 14.29 -8.09
C GLY A 289 14.30 15.64 -7.80
N THR A 290 15.34 15.68 -6.94
CA THR A 290 16.00 16.95 -6.58
C THR A 290 16.65 17.65 -7.77
N THR A 291 17.32 16.89 -8.64
CA THR A 291 18.07 17.42 -9.79
C THR A 291 17.36 17.16 -11.11
N TYR A 292 16.75 15.98 -11.23
CA TYR A 292 16.04 15.55 -12.43
C TYR A 292 14.73 14.88 -12.04
N SER A 293 13.72 15.06 -12.86
CA SER A 293 12.41 14.45 -12.74
C SER A 293 12.12 13.55 -13.93
N ALA A 294 11.21 12.59 -13.75
CA ALA A 294 10.74 11.69 -14.80
C ALA A 294 9.24 11.47 -14.68
N ALA A 295 8.60 11.10 -15.78
CA ALA A 295 7.17 10.83 -15.80
C ALA A 295 6.82 9.69 -16.77
N SER A 296 5.88 8.85 -16.38
CA SER A 296 5.43 7.69 -17.16
C SER A 296 3.95 7.40 -16.94
N TRP A 297 3.36 6.58 -17.80
CA TRP A 297 1.96 6.16 -17.68
C TRP A 297 1.80 4.67 -17.95
N CYS A 298 0.71 4.11 -17.43
CA CYS A 298 0.26 2.76 -17.69
C CYS A 298 -1.24 2.77 -18.00
N LEU A 299 -1.60 2.24 -19.16
CA LEU A 299 -2.99 2.02 -19.55
C LEU A 299 -3.38 0.57 -19.22
N LEU A 300 -4.39 0.41 -18.39
CA LEU A 300 -4.98 -0.87 -18.01
C LEU A 300 -6.28 -1.06 -18.78
N GLU A 301 -6.30 -2.08 -19.64
CA GLU A 301 -7.48 -2.48 -20.39
C GLU A 301 -7.99 -3.83 -19.86
N PRO A 302 -9.32 -4.04 -19.80
CA PRO A 302 -9.87 -5.32 -19.36
C PRO A 302 -9.35 -6.48 -20.20
N ARG A 303 -8.71 -7.46 -19.55
CA ARG A 303 -8.18 -8.70 -20.16
C ARG A 303 -6.99 -8.51 -21.12
N GLU A 304 -6.36 -7.34 -21.14
CA GLU A 304 -5.10 -7.12 -21.86
C GLU A 304 -3.93 -6.97 -20.89
N GLU A 305 -2.71 -7.11 -21.39
CA GLU A 305 -1.51 -6.80 -20.61
C GLU A 305 -1.38 -5.28 -20.40
N PRO A 306 -0.85 -4.82 -19.25
CA PRO A 306 -0.63 -3.40 -19.00
C PRO A 306 0.26 -2.75 -20.08
N LYS A 307 -0.19 -1.63 -20.65
CA LYS A 307 0.54 -0.89 -21.69
C LYS A 307 1.27 0.30 -21.08
N PHE A 308 2.59 0.24 -21.07
CA PHE A 308 3.45 1.28 -20.50
C PHE A 308 3.88 2.29 -21.57
N GLY A 309 3.95 3.56 -21.17
CA GLY A 309 4.60 4.61 -21.95
C GLY A 309 5.29 5.60 -21.04
N ALA A 310 6.17 6.43 -21.61
CA ALA A 310 6.96 7.39 -20.84
C ALA A 310 7.21 8.67 -21.63
N VAL A 311 7.36 9.78 -20.92
CA VAL A 311 7.76 11.05 -21.52
C VAL A 311 9.24 10.97 -21.87
N GLN A 312 9.55 10.98 -23.17
CA GLN A 312 10.93 10.91 -23.69
C GLN A 312 11.37 12.17 -24.43
N ARG A 313 10.41 13.01 -24.84
CA ARG A 313 10.66 14.26 -25.55
C ARG A 313 10.18 15.39 -24.67
N TRP A 314 11.15 16.13 -24.13
CA TRP A 314 10.89 17.30 -23.32
C TRP A 314 11.16 18.56 -24.14
N PRO A 315 10.42 19.66 -23.92
CA PRO A 315 10.64 20.91 -24.62
C PRO A 315 12.11 21.37 -24.54
N LYS A 316 12.66 21.79 -25.69
CA LYS A 316 14.05 22.27 -25.86
C LYS A 316 15.16 21.30 -25.41
N GLN A 317 14.85 20.03 -25.13
CA GLN A 317 15.88 19.05 -24.83
C GLN A 317 16.57 18.56 -26.11
N ALA A 318 17.90 18.59 -26.11
CA ALA A 318 18.70 18.30 -27.30
C ALA A 318 18.54 16.85 -27.84
N ALA A 319 18.30 15.88 -26.96
CA ALA A 319 18.10 14.48 -27.30
C ALA A 319 16.98 13.89 -26.45
N ALA A 320 16.32 12.86 -26.97
CA ALA A 320 15.28 12.16 -26.22
C ALA A 320 15.87 11.49 -24.97
N ASP A 321 15.35 11.85 -23.80
CA ASP A 321 15.72 11.30 -22.50
C ASP A 321 14.45 11.17 -21.65
N LEU A 322 14.45 10.22 -20.73
CA LEU A 322 13.35 10.04 -19.78
C LEU A 322 13.40 11.03 -18.63
N LYS A 323 14.53 11.71 -18.46
CA LYS A 323 14.74 12.71 -17.42
C LYS A 323 14.78 14.11 -17.98
N VAL A 324 14.19 15.01 -17.20
CA VAL A 324 14.22 16.45 -17.41
C VAL A 324 14.78 17.14 -16.16
N PRO A 325 15.56 18.23 -16.27
CA PRO A 325 15.98 18.99 -15.10
C PRO A 325 14.79 19.38 -14.19
N THR A 326 14.98 19.32 -12.88
CA THR A 326 13.98 19.81 -11.90
C THR A 326 14.25 21.28 -11.63
N ALA A 327 13.91 22.14 -12.58
CA ALA A 327 14.18 23.57 -12.53
C ALA A 327 13.07 24.39 -13.19
N ILE A 328 12.88 25.61 -12.69
CA ILE A 328 11.92 26.61 -13.19
C ILE A 328 12.61 27.97 -13.22
N LEU A 329 12.31 28.79 -14.23
CA LEU A 329 12.63 30.22 -14.23
C LEU A 329 11.37 31.01 -13.91
N TYR A 330 11.41 31.85 -12.89
CA TYR A 330 10.33 32.77 -12.52
C TYR A 330 10.71 34.20 -12.89
N ASP A 331 9.76 34.98 -13.39
CA ASP A 331 9.94 36.43 -13.48
C ASP A 331 9.73 37.13 -12.12
N HIS A 332 9.87 38.46 -12.13
CA HIS A 332 9.70 39.29 -10.93
C HIS A 332 8.25 39.35 -10.42
N GLU A 333 7.27 38.99 -11.24
CA GLU A 333 5.85 38.89 -10.84
C GLU A 333 5.54 37.54 -10.20
N GLY A 334 6.47 36.58 -10.29
CA GLY A 334 6.34 35.24 -9.73
C GLY A 334 5.65 34.28 -10.68
N GLU A 335 5.63 34.61 -11.98
CA GLU A 335 5.07 33.77 -13.02
C GLU A 335 6.17 32.90 -13.67
N PRO A 336 5.91 31.61 -13.90
CA PRO A 336 6.92 30.73 -14.49
C PRO A 336 7.07 30.99 -16.00
N ARG A 337 8.32 31.13 -16.45
CA ARG A 337 8.69 31.48 -17.84
C ARG A 337 9.30 30.32 -18.62
N ALA A 338 9.94 29.39 -17.94
CA ALA A 338 10.53 28.21 -18.54
C ALA A 338 10.65 27.08 -17.52
N PHE A 339 10.61 25.85 -18.00
CA PHE A 339 10.65 24.64 -17.19
C PHE A 339 11.66 23.64 -17.75
N GLY A 340 12.22 22.82 -16.88
CA GLY A 340 12.96 21.64 -17.32
C GLY A 340 14.18 22.00 -18.16
N ALA A 341 14.33 21.37 -19.33
CA ALA A 341 15.45 21.64 -20.22
C ALA A 341 15.40 23.05 -20.85
N GLU A 342 14.23 23.69 -20.89
CA GLU A 342 14.08 25.05 -21.43
C GLU A 342 14.86 26.09 -20.61
N VAL A 343 15.12 25.83 -19.32
CA VAL A 343 15.86 26.77 -18.46
C VAL A 343 17.32 26.91 -18.87
N ASP A 344 17.85 25.92 -19.60
CA ASP A 344 19.23 25.87 -20.09
C ASP A 344 19.31 26.17 -21.60
N ASP A 345 18.18 26.48 -22.26
CA ASP A 345 18.16 26.91 -23.66
C ASP A 345 18.84 28.28 -23.81
N GLU A 346 19.70 28.44 -24.82
CA GLU A 346 20.53 29.65 -24.98
C GLU A 346 19.70 30.94 -25.04
N ALA A 347 18.56 30.93 -25.73
CA ALA A 347 17.69 32.09 -25.84
C ALA A 347 16.96 32.37 -24.53
N THR A 348 16.49 31.33 -23.84
CA THR A 348 15.87 31.46 -22.52
C THR A 348 16.85 31.98 -21.48
N ALA A 349 18.08 31.46 -21.44
CA ALA A 349 19.11 31.89 -20.51
C ALA A 349 19.50 33.36 -20.74
N PHE A 350 19.59 33.79 -22.01
CA PHE A 350 19.79 35.20 -22.35
C PHE A 350 18.64 36.09 -21.85
N ASN A 351 17.40 35.67 -22.07
CA ASN A 351 16.21 36.39 -21.60
C ASN A 351 16.15 36.46 -20.08
N ALA A 352 16.51 35.37 -19.39
CA ALA A 352 16.55 35.32 -17.94
C ALA A 352 17.55 36.32 -17.37
N ALA A 353 18.77 36.36 -17.92
CA ALA A 353 19.79 37.32 -17.52
C ALA A 353 19.38 38.77 -17.81
N THR A 354 18.74 39.01 -18.95
CA THR A 354 18.32 40.35 -19.38
C THR A 354 17.16 40.90 -18.54
N ASN A 355 16.19 40.06 -18.21
CA ASN A 355 14.94 40.47 -17.54
C ASN A 355 14.97 40.18 -16.03
N GLY A 356 16.10 39.75 -15.48
CA GLY A 356 16.24 39.42 -14.06
C GLY A 356 15.34 38.28 -13.60
N TRP A 357 15.18 37.23 -14.41
CA TRP A 357 14.43 36.05 -13.99
C TRP A 357 15.22 35.23 -12.98
N HIS A 358 14.52 34.71 -11.99
CA HIS A 358 15.08 33.92 -10.90
C HIS A 358 14.97 32.42 -11.22
N ARG A 359 16.12 31.74 -11.23
CA ARG A 359 16.19 30.28 -11.37
C ARG A 359 15.91 29.62 -10.03
N VAL A 360 14.90 28.77 -9.99
CA VAL A 360 14.53 27.96 -8.83
C VAL A 360 14.89 26.50 -9.13
N GLU A 361 15.88 25.98 -8.42
CA GLU A 361 16.29 24.57 -8.46
C GLU A 361 16.40 23.98 -7.05
N TRP A 362 16.43 22.64 -6.94
CA TRP A 362 16.55 21.91 -5.68
C TRP A 362 15.47 22.19 -4.63
N PHE A 363 14.37 22.85 -5.03
CA PHE A 363 13.21 23.13 -4.19
C PHE A 363 12.62 21.88 -3.54
N LYS A 364 12.91 20.67 -4.06
CA LYS A 364 12.59 19.41 -3.37
C LYS A 364 13.12 19.40 -1.94
N LEU A 365 14.36 19.86 -1.71
CA LEU A 365 15.00 19.88 -0.40
C LEU A 365 14.30 20.80 0.60
N LEU A 366 13.54 21.81 0.14
CA LEU A 366 12.73 22.68 0.99
C LEU A 366 11.48 21.99 1.55
N LEU A 367 11.09 20.84 0.97
CA LEU A 367 9.96 20.04 1.44
C LEU A 367 10.36 19.05 2.57
N ARG A 368 11.65 18.88 2.86
CA ARG A 368 12.14 17.84 3.78
C ARG A 368 11.47 17.87 5.17
N PRO A 369 11.32 16.72 5.86
CA PRO A 369 10.92 16.67 7.25
C PRO A 369 11.85 17.46 8.18
N ALA A 370 11.30 18.15 9.18
CA ALA A 370 12.06 18.91 10.17
C ALA A 370 13.02 18.05 11.03
N SER A 371 12.78 16.73 11.07
CA SER A 371 13.67 15.75 11.72
C SER A 371 14.98 15.54 10.97
N LEU A 372 15.04 15.90 9.69
CA LEU A 372 16.27 16.02 8.93
C LEU A 372 16.79 17.46 9.14
N HIS A 373 17.90 17.61 9.87
CA HIS A 373 18.45 18.86 10.40
C HIS A 373 18.44 20.07 9.43
N SER A 374 18.49 21.28 10.00
CA SER A 374 18.50 22.57 9.28
C SER A 374 19.65 22.65 8.28
N ILE A 375 19.35 23.00 7.04
CA ILE A 375 20.35 23.42 6.07
C ILE A 375 20.54 24.91 6.29
N HIS A 376 21.66 25.31 6.90
CA HIS A 376 21.92 26.72 7.18
C HIS A 376 22.43 27.50 5.96
N GLU A 377 22.96 26.84 4.92
CA GLU A 377 23.50 27.53 3.74
C GLU A 377 23.26 26.72 2.45
N LEU A 378 22.16 27.05 1.76
CA LEU A 378 21.94 26.75 0.35
C LEU A 378 21.40 28.02 -0.30
N ASP A 379 22.29 28.99 -0.58
CA ASP A 379 21.94 30.20 -1.34
C ASP A 379 21.27 29.87 -2.68
N GLN A 380 21.47 28.64 -3.20
CA GLN A 380 20.89 28.14 -4.45
C GLN A 380 19.46 27.57 -4.31
N CYS A 381 18.92 27.45 -3.10
CA CYS A 381 17.54 27.02 -2.86
C CYS A 381 16.59 28.19 -2.53
N GLU A 382 17.01 29.44 -2.74
CA GLU A 382 16.17 30.59 -2.45
C GLU A 382 14.96 30.67 -3.41
N LEU A 383 13.79 30.90 -2.83
CA LEU A 383 12.58 31.20 -3.58
C LEU A 383 12.47 32.72 -3.75
N PRO A 384 11.98 33.21 -4.90
CA PRO A 384 11.57 34.60 -5.04
C PRO A 384 10.60 35.00 -3.91
N SER A 385 10.69 36.23 -3.43
CA SER A 385 9.92 36.69 -2.25
C SER A 385 8.39 36.57 -2.40
N ASN A 386 7.90 36.59 -3.63
CA ASN A 386 6.50 36.42 -4.01
C ASN A 386 6.10 34.98 -4.38
N VAL A 387 7.03 34.03 -4.44
CA VAL A 387 6.77 32.65 -4.85
C VAL A 387 6.85 31.72 -3.64
N LYS A 388 5.79 30.95 -3.40
CA LYS A 388 5.74 29.96 -2.31
C LYS A 388 6.15 28.58 -2.79
N LEU A 389 6.72 27.76 -1.91
CA LEU A 389 7.12 26.38 -2.26
C LEU A 389 5.95 25.53 -2.82
N ASP A 390 4.74 25.68 -2.26
CA ASP A 390 3.55 24.96 -2.73
C ASP A 390 3.21 25.35 -4.19
N GLN A 391 3.44 26.61 -4.57
CA GLN A 391 3.27 27.10 -5.94
C GLN A 391 4.34 26.49 -6.87
N VAL A 392 5.62 26.47 -6.45
CA VAL A 392 6.69 25.85 -7.24
C VAL A 392 6.38 24.40 -7.59
N TYR A 393 5.92 23.63 -6.61
CA TYR A 393 5.48 22.25 -6.86
C TYR A 393 4.26 22.18 -7.79
N ALA A 394 3.26 23.04 -7.62
CA ALA A 394 2.08 23.05 -8.46
C ALA A 394 2.41 23.42 -9.92
N ASP A 395 3.25 24.43 -10.14
CA ASP A 395 3.68 24.86 -11.47
C ASP A 395 4.51 23.79 -12.17
N PHE A 396 5.45 23.18 -11.44
CA PHE A 396 6.26 22.09 -11.99
C PHE A 396 5.41 20.86 -12.33
N LEU A 397 4.50 20.45 -11.43
CA LEU A 397 3.59 19.33 -11.68
C LEU A 397 2.62 19.62 -12.83
N ARG A 398 2.22 20.89 -13.03
CA ARG A 398 1.40 21.31 -14.17
C ARG A 398 2.16 21.15 -15.48
N PHE A 399 3.43 21.56 -15.50
CA PHE A 399 4.34 21.31 -16.62
C PHE A 399 4.45 19.80 -16.93
N ILE A 400 4.77 18.98 -15.92
CA ILE A 400 4.87 17.51 -16.08
C ILE A 400 3.55 16.91 -16.58
N GLY A 401 2.42 17.33 -16.02
CA GLY A 401 1.09 16.89 -16.44
C GLY A 401 0.78 17.21 -17.89
N GLY A 402 1.18 18.40 -18.36
CA GLY A 402 1.11 18.78 -19.77
C GLY A 402 1.91 17.85 -20.68
N GLN A 403 3.14 17.49 -20.28
CA GLN A 403 3.99 16.57 -21.04
C GLN A 403 3.45 15.14 -21.04
N LEU A 404 2.91 14.66 -19.92
CA LEU A 404 2.21 13.37 -19.84
C LEU A 404 1.01 13.33 -20.78
N LYS A 405 0.18 14.38 -20.78
CA LYS A 405 -0.97 14.49 -21.67
C LYS A 405 -0.54 14.49 -23.14
N ALA A 406 0.47 15.27 -23.50
CA ALA A 406 0.99 15.33 -24.88
C ALA A 406 1.57 13.99 -25.34
N GLY A 407 2.42 13.36 -24.52
CA GLY A 407 3.03 12.06 -24.81
C GLY A 407 2.00 10.93 -24.92
N PHE A 408 0.97 10.94 -24.07
CA PHE A 408 -0.13 9.98 -24.17
C PHE A 408 -0.91 10.17 -25.47
N LYS A 409 -1.21 11.41 -25.87
CA LYS A 409 -1.93 11.70 -27.11
C LYS A 409 -1.16 11.26 -28.35
N GLU A 410 0.15 11.45 -28.39
CA GLU A 410 1.00 10.99 -29.49
C GLU A 410 1.06 9.45 -29.56
N ALA A 411 1.00 8.77 -28.41
CA ALA A 411 1.13 7.31 -28.34
C ALA A 411 -0.12 6.55 -28.80
N TYR A 412 -1.30 7.17 -28.83
CA TYR A 412 -2.57 6.49 -29.13
C TYR A 412 -3.42 7.24 -30.16
N ALA A 413 -3.94 6.52 -31.17
CA ALA A 413 -4.72 7.11 -32.26
C ALA A 413 -5.98 7.89 -31.83
N ARG A 414 -6.62 7.49 -30.71
CA ARG A 414 -7.75 8.20 -30.08
C ARG A 414 -7.33 8.89 -28.78
N GLY A 415 -6.06 9.29 -28.67
CA GLY A 415 -5.45 9.73 -27.42
C GLY A 415 -6.14 10.92 -26.75
N ASP A 416 -6.66 11.87 -27.54
CA ASP A 416 -7.44 13.01 -27.03
C ASP A 416 -8.71 12.56 -26.31
N GLU A 417 -9.59 11.84 -27.02
CA GLU A 417 -10.85 11.30 -26.48
C GLU A 417 -10.59 10.38 -25.29
N MET A 418 -9.59 9.50 -25.40
CA MET A 418 -9.23 8.55 -24.35
C MET A 418 -8.75 9.24 -23.07
N TRP A 419 -7.99 10.33 -23.18
CA TRP A 419 -7.52 11.06 -22.00
C TRP A 419 -8.70 11.64 -21.21
N ASP A 420 -9.66 12.25 -21.91
CA ASP A 420 -10.83 12.87 -21.29
C ASP A 420 -11.81 11.81 -20.76
N GLU A 421 -12.04 10.72 -21.50
CA GLU A 421 -12.84 9.56 -21.03
C GLU A 421 -12.29 8.95 -19.74
N LEU A 422 -10.97 8.85 -19.61
CA LEU A 422 -10.31 8.19 -18.48
C LEU A 422 -10.09 9.10 -17.28
N ARG A 423 -10.41 10.39 -17.39
CA ARG A 423 -10.09 11.41 -16.39
C ARG A 423 -10.67 11.11 -15.00
N SER A 424 -11.87 10.53 -14.94
CA SER A 424 -12.55 10.14 -13.69
C SER A 424 -11.99 8.87 -13.04
N SER A 425 -11.32 8.03 -13.83
CA SER A 425 -10.68 6.77 -13.39
C SER A 425 -9.16 6.91 -13.20
N LEU A 426 -8.61 8.09 -13.49
CA LEU A 426 -7.19 8.38 -13.45
C LEU A 426 -6.65 8.21 -12.03
N GLU A 427 -5.50 7.54 -11.89
CA GLU A 427 -4.70 7.57 -10.67
C GLU A 427 -3.35 8.22 -10.94
N VAL A 428 -2.90 9.05 -10.02
CA VAL A 428 -1.57 9.69 -10.07
C VAL A 428 -0.74 9.15 -8.93
N ILE A 429 0.42 8.61 -9.25
CA ILE A 429 1.38 8.06 -8.29
C ILE A 429 2.57 9.00 -8.23
N LEU A 430 2.79 9.58 -7.05
CA LEU A 430 3.96 10.39 -6.78
C LEU A 430 4.96 9.59 -5.95
N SER A 431 6.21 9.50 -6.41
CA SER A 431 7.28 8.96 -5.59
C SER A 431 7.81 9.99 -4.59
N HIS A 432 8.29 9.52 -3.45
CA HIS A 432 8.99 10.37 -2.48
C HIS A 432 10.10 9.60 -1.76
N PRO A 433 11.09 10.30 -1.17
CA PRO A 433 12.15 9.67 -0.40
C PRO A 433 11.61 8.88 0.79
N ASN A 434 12.34 7.84 1.17
CA ASN A 434 11.96 6.95 2.26
C ASN A 434 12.01 7.71 3.59
N GLY A 435 10.87 7.77 4.29
CA GLY A 435 10.77 8.50 5.56
C GLY A 435 10.15 9.88 5.47
N TRP A 436 9.86 10.37 4.26
CA TRP A 436 8.97 11.51 4.06
C TRP A 436 7.54 10.99 4.18
N GLU A 437 6.77 11.53 5.12
CA GLU A 437 5.43 11.02 5.42
C GLU A 437 4.56 12.14 5.98
N GLY A 438 3.26 12.05 5.78
CA GLY A 438 2.32 13.00 6.34
C GLY A 438 2.38 14.38 5.69
N VAL A 439 3.02 15.37 6.33
CA VAL A 439 3.05 16.78 5.86
C VAL A 439 3.56 16.87 4.42
N GLN A 440 4.64 16.16 4.09
CA GLN A 440 5.23 16.19 2.74
C GLN A 440 4.28 15.65 1.69
N GLN A 441 3.71 14.46 1.94
CA GLN A 441 2.72 13.82 1.06
C GLN A 441 1.48 14.72 0.90
N ALA A 442 0.99 15.33 1.99
CA ALA A 442 -0.14 16.24 1.95
C ALA A 442 0.13 17.50 1.11
N ARG A 443 1.32 18.09 1.20
CA ARG A 443 1.74 19.22 0.36
C ARG A 443 1.85 18.84 -1.11
N MET A 444 2.48 17.70 -1.41
CA MET A 444 2.58 17.18 -2.79
C MET A 444 1.21 16.88 -3.39
N ARG A 445 0.29 16.31 -2.60
CA ARG A 445 -1.10 16.07 -3.01
C ARG A 445 -1.83 17.37 -3.34
N ARG A 446 -1.73 18.40 -2.48
CA ARG A 446 -2.31 19.73 -2.74
C ARG A 446 -1.74 20.36 -4.00
N ALA A 447 -0.42 20.26 -4.21
CA ALA A 447 0.21 20.74 -5.43
C ALA A 447 -0.27 19.99 -6.69
N ALA A 448 -0.46 18.66 -6.63
CA ALA A 448 -0.98 17.89 -7.75
C ALA A 448 -2.43 18.26 -8.12
N VAL A 449 -3.27 18.53 -7.12
CA VAL A 449 -4.63 19.05 -7.33
C VAL A 449 -4.57 20.45 -7.94
N ALA A 450 -3.75 21.35 -7.40
CA ALA A 450 -3.57 22.71 -7.94
C ALA A 450 -2.96 22.72 -9.37
N ALA A 451 -2.19 21.69 -9.72
CA ALA A 451 -1.65 21.45 -11.05
C ALA A 451 -2.68 20.91 -12.04
N ASN A 452 -3.91 20.60 -11.59
CA ASN A 452 -4.96 19.94 -12.38
C ASN A 452 -4.54 18.57 -12.94
N LEU A 453 -3.64 17.87 -12.24
CA LEU A 453 -3.34 16.45 -12.53
C LEU A 453 -4.53 15.56 -12.16
N VAL A 454 -5.26 15.94 -11.11
CA VAL A 454 -6.54 15.36 -10.69
C VAL A 454 -7.56 16.48 -10.51
N ASP A 455 -8.86 16.18 -10.58
CA ASP A 455 -9.89 17.21 -10.46
C ASP A 455 -9.98 17.74 -9.02
N GLU A 456 -10.49 18.95 -8.87
CA GLU A 456 -10.77 19.52 -7.55
C GLU A 456 -11.75 18.61 -6.78
N GLY A 457 -11.42 18.28 -5.54
CA GLY A 457 -12.15 17.29 -4.73
C GLY A 457 -11.71 15.84 -4.90
N ASN A 458 -10.97 15.49 -5.97
CA ASN A 458 -10.51 14.13 -6.25
C ASN A 458 -9.06 13.86 -5.77
N GLY A 459 -8.60 14.55 -4.73
CA GLY A 459 -7.24 14.39 -4.19
C GLY A 459 -6.90 12.96 -3.72
N ALA A 460 -7.89 12.11 -3.47
CA ALA A 460 -7.72 10.68 -3.16
C ALA A 460 -7.18 9.86 -4.36
N GLN A 461 -7.29 10.36 -5.59
CA GLN A 461 -6.68 9.76 -6.78
C GLN A 461 -5.15 9.91 -6.80
N VAL A 462 -4.59 10.81 -5.97
CA VAL A 462 -3.14 10.96 -5.79
C VAL A 462 -2.68 10.02 -4.68
N ARG A 463 -1.86 9.05 -5.07
CA ARG A 463 -1.28 8.00 -4.20
C ARG A 463 0.24 8.13 -4.16
N PHE A 464 0.85 7.53 -3.16
CA PHE A 464 2.29 7.66 -2.92
C PHE A 464 3.00 6.30 -2.85
N VAL A 465 4.23 6.27 -3.36
CA VAL A 465 5.16 5.14 -3.23
C VAL A 465 6.52 5.66 -2.80
N THR A 466 7.25 4.91 -1.98
CA THR A 466 8.62 5.29 -1.63
C THR A 466 9.58 4.99 -2.78
N GLU A 467 10.59 5.85 -2.99
CA GLU A 467 11.61 5.67 -4.04
C GLU A 467 12.28 4.29 -3.96
N ALA A 468 12.67 3.81 -2.77
CA ALA A 468 13.25 2.47 -2.62
C ALA A 468 12.28 1.32 -2.93
N GLU A 469 10.98 1.47 -2.64
CA GLU A 469 9.95 0.46 -2.94
C GLU A 469 9.67 0.40 -4.45
N ALA A 470 9.62 1.54 -5.12
CA ALA A 470 9.53 1.57 -6.57
C ALA A 470 10.81 0.96 -7.21
N SER A 471 11.98 1.39 -6.75
CA SER A 471 13.25 0.93 -7.32
C SER A 471 13.49 -0.57 -7.16
N VAL A 472 13.03 -1.21 -6.08
CA VAL A 472 13.13 -2.68 -5.94
C VAL A 472 12.21 -3.43 -6.89
N LEU A 473 11.01 -2.91 -7.16
CA LEU A 473 10.10 -3.51 -8.15
C LEU A 473 10.70 -3.47 -9.54
N PHE A 474 11.18 -2.29 -9.94
CA PHE A 474 11.90 -2.14 -11.20
C PHE A 474 13.07 -3.11 -11.30
N ALA A 475 13.90 -3.19 -10.27
CA ALA A 475 15.08 -4.02 -10.31
C ALA A 475 14.75 -5.51 -10.52
N ILE A 476 13.60 -5.98 -10.01
CA ILE A 476 13.11 -7.35 -10.26
C ILE A 476 12.60 -7.52 -11.68
N GLY A 477 11.95 -6.49 -12.24
CA GLY A 477 11.50 -6.51 -13.62
C GLY A 477 12.65 -6.55 -14.64
N THR A 478 13.84 -6.07 -14.27
CA THR A 478 14.92 -5.74 -15.22
C THR A 478 16.27 -6.37 -14.92
N GLY A 479 16.37 -7.62 -14.43
CA GLY A 479 17.67 -8.29 -14.54
C GLY A 479 17.92 -9.58 -13.76
N SER A 480 19.22 -9.88 -13.61
CA SER A 480 19.75 -11.11 -12.98
C SER A 480 19.55 -11.18 -11.45
N ILE A 481 18.78 -10.26 -10.86
CA ILE A 481 18.61 -10.17 -9.41
C ILE A 481 17.61 -11.20 -8.86
N HIS A 482 16.92 -11.93 -9.74
CA HIS A 482 15.93 -12.94 -9.37
C HIS A 482 16.50 -13.95 -8.36
N GLU A 483 17.77 -14.34 -8.48
CA GLU A 483 18.44 -15.27 -7.55
C GLU A 483 18.57 -14.71 -6.13
N TRP A 484 18.61 -13.38 -5.98
CA TRP A 484 18.76 -12.73 -4.68
C TRP A 484 17.43 -12.65 -3.92
N MET A 485 16.31 -12.80 -4.63
CA MET A 485 14.97 -12.55 -4.15
C MET A 485 14.29 -13.78 -3.50
N GLU A 486 15.04 -14.80 -3.09
CA GLU A 486 14.45 -16.01 -2.48
C GLU A 486 13.70 -15.72 -1.17
N PRO A 487 12.55 -16.38 -0.89
CA PRO A 487 11.84 -16.21 0.37
C PRO A 487 12.76 -16.38 1.59
N LYS A 488 12.56 -15.54 2.60
CA LYS A 488 13.38 -15.39 3.82
C LYS A 488 14.76 -14.74 3.60
N SER A 489 15.18 -14.47 2.36
CA SER A 489 16.38 -13.66 2.13
C SER A 489 16.11 -12.19 2.50
N HIS A 490 17.19 -11.45 2.70
CA HIS A 490 17.15 -10.02 2.91
C HIS A 490 17.96 -9.33 1.82
N VAL A 491 17.49 -8.17 1.37
CA VAL A 491 18.19 -7.33 0.39
C VAL A 491 18.17 -5.89 0.86
N VAL A 492 19.26 -5.17 0.65
CA VAL A 492 19.34 -3.73 0.84
C VAL A 492 19.15 -3.06 -0.52
N VAL A 493 18.25 -2.08 -0.57
CA VAL A 493 18.08 -1.20 -1.72
C VAL A 493 18.70 0.13 -1.33
N CYS A 494 19.66 0.60 -2.11
CA CYS A 494 20.34 1.87 -1.94
C CYS A 494 20.06 2.73 -3.17
N ASP A 495 19.09 3.63 -3.05
CA ASP A 495 18.78 4.63 -4.07
C ASP A 495 19.69 5.83 -3.88
N CYS A 496 20.71 5.94 -4.73
CA CYS A 496 21.61 7.08 -4.78
C CYS A 496 21.06 8.10 -5.77
N GLY A 497 20.22 9.00 -5.25
CA GLY A 497 19.65 10.11 -5.98
C GLY A 497 20.59 11.30 -6.15
N GLY A 498 20.06 12.38 -6.74
CA GLY A 498 20.77 13.64 -6.90
C GLY A 498 20.95 14.40 -5.59
N GLY A 499 19.90 14.49 -4.77
CA GLY A 499 19.90 15.24 -3.51
C GLY A 499 19.63 14.42 -2.25
N THR A 500 19.25 13.15 -2.40
CA THR A 500 18.94 12.22 -1.30
C THR A 500 19.59 10.87 -1.57
N VAL A 501 19.94 10.17 -0.50
CA VAL A 501 20.32 8.75 -0.55
C VAL A 501 19.40 7.97 0.38
N ASP A 502 18.63 7.06 -0.20
CA ASP A 502 17.62 6.28 0.49
C ASP A 502 18.07 4.83 0.61
N ILE A 503 18.23 4.35 1.84
CA ILE A 503 18.72 2.99 2.10
C ILE A 503 17.70 2.24 2.95
N THR A 504 17.13 1.18 2.36
CA THR A 504 16.09 0.36 3.01
C THR A 504 16.41 -1.12 2.88
N ARG A 505 16.25 -1.86 4.00
CA ARG A 505 16.44 -3.31 4.04
C ARG A 505 15.10 -4.04 4.00
N TYR A 506 14.84 -4.75 2.90
CA TYR A 506 13.67 -5.60 2.74
C TYR A 506 13.97 -7.06 3.06
N LYS A 507 13.03 -7.72 3.71
CA LYS A 507 12.93 -9.18 3.79
C LYS A 507 11.99 -9.65 2.69
N ILE A 508 12.40 -10.65 1.91
CA ILE A 508 11.55 -11.21 0.88
C ILE A 508 10.61 -12.25 1.51
N ILE A 509 9.31 -12.05 1.35
CA ILE A 509 8.28 -12.96 1.87
C ILE A 509 7.87 -13.96 0.79
N SER A 510 7.60 -13.47 -0.41
CA SER A 510 7.25 -14.30 -1.57
C SER A 510 7.62 -13.59 -2.86
N LYS A 511 7.89 -14.36 -3.92
CA LYS A 511 8.03 -13.86 -5.30
C LYS A 511 6.73 -13.96 -6.12
N LYS A 512 5.77 -14.76 -5.66
CA LYS A 512 4.53 -15.09 -6.41
C LYS A 512 3.30 -15.09 -5.49
N PRO A 513 2.10 -14.66 -5.95
CA PRO A 513 1.75 -14.25 -7.33
C PRO A 513 2.35 -12.89 -7.78
N GLY A 514 2.90 -12.11 -6.84
CA GLY A 514 3.77 -10.96 -7.07
C GLY A 514 4.82 -10.86 -5.95
N LEU A 515 5.75 -9.92 -6.06
CA LEU A 515 6.74 -9.68 -5.02
C LEU A 515 6.03 -9.24 -3.72
N GLN A 516 6.36 -9.89 -2.62
CA GLN A 516 5.91 -9.50 -1.29
C GLN A 516 7.12 -9.25 -0.41
N LEU A 517 7.18 -8.05 0.15
CA LEU A 517 8.28 -7.55 0.95
C LEU A 517 7.82 -7.18 2.36
N GLU A 518 8.73 -7.24 3.32
CA GLU A 518 8.59 -6.59 4.61
C GLU A 518 9.82 -5.75 4.89
N GLU A 519 9.65 -4.54 5.39
CA GLU A 519 10.78 -3.80 5.93
C GLU A 519 11.31 -4.53 7.17
N SER A 520 12.62 -4.75 7.19
CA SER A 520 13.29 -5.47 8.29
C SER A 520 14.20 -4.56 9.12
N ALA A 521 14.21 -3.28 8.81
CA ALA A 521 14.79 -2.19 9.58
C ALA A 521 13.96 -0.93 9.31
N PRO A 522 13.92 0.04 10.25
CA PRO A 522 13.41 1.36 9.94
C PRO A 522 14.13 1.92 8.71
N ALA A 523 13.36 2.37 7.72
CA ALA A 523 13.90 3.03 6.54
C ALA A 523 14.70 4.29 6.94
N LYS A 524 15.82 4.54 6.27
CA LYS A 524 16.70 5.69 6.52
C LYS A 524 16.89 6.48 5.22
N CYS A 525 16.36 7.69 5.17
CA CYS A 525 16.81 8.73 4.24
C CYS A 525 17.96 9.48 4.93
N THR A 526 19.13 9.52 4.28
CA THR A 526 20.30 10.20 4.84
C THR A 526 20.57 11.49 4.07
N LEU A 527 20.73 12.59 4.82
CA LEU A 527 21.39 13.81 4.35
C LEU A 527 22.76 13.85 5.04
N PHE A 528 23.83 14.08 4.29
CA PHE A 528 25.20 14.00 4.79
C PHE A 528 25.67 15.36 5.33
N THR A 529 26.45 15.31 6.40
CA THR A 529 27.24 16.44 6.91
C THR A 529 28.49 16.61 6.06
N LEU A 530 28.83 17.84 5.66
CA LEU A 530 30.15 18.18 5.13
C LEU A 530 31.19 18.17 6.26
N ASN A 531 31.59 16.99 6.75
CA ASN A 531 32.65 16.90 7.75
C ASN A 531 34.03 16.88 7.08
N ALA A 532 34.57 18.07 6.78
CA ALA A 532 36.02 18.27 6.69
C ALA A 532 36.39 19.77 6.73
N MET A 533 36.56 20.34 7.93
CA MET A 533 37.60 21.31 8.37
C MET A 533 37.25 21.86 9.77
N PRO A 534 38.23 22.38 10.57
CA PRO A 534 37.98 22.82 11.96
C PRO A 534 36.92 23.93 12.03
N PRO A 535 36.30 24.16 13.20
CA PRO A 535 35.01 24.84 13.35
C PRO A 535 35.13 26.31 12.96
N LEU A 536 34.77 26.64 11.73
CA LEU A 536 34.66 28.03 11.33
C LEU A 536 33.54 28.35 10.33
N ILE A 537 32.82 27.36 9.76
CA ILE A 537 31.64 27.64 8.92
C ILE A 537 30.59 26.52 9.12
N ASP A 538 29.36 26.95 9.39
CA ASP A 538 28.17 26.15 9.70
C ASP A 538 27.60 25.50 8.41
N SER A 539 28.34 24.54 7.85
CA SER A 539 28.06 23.97 6.52
C SER A 539 26.83 23.02 6.48
N GLY A 540 25.91 23.29 5.55
CA GLY A 540 24.61 22.62 5.40
C GLY A 540 24.66 21.13 5.02
N TYR A 541 23.55 20.43 5.31
CA TYR A 541 23.37 18.99 5.08
C TYR A 541 22.84 18.69 3.67
N LEU A 542 23.58 17.93 2.86
CA LEU A 542 23.21 17.52 1.48
C LEU A 542 23.55 16.05 1.27
N ALA A 543 22.94 15.34 0.31
CA ALA A 543 23.36 13.98 -0.06
C ALA A 543 23.34 13.76 -1.58
N GLY A 544 24.11 12.77 -2.04
CA GLY A 544 24.12 12.35 -3.45
C GLY A 544 24.94 13.27 -4.37
N GLY A 545 24.55 13.32 -5.64
CA GLY A 545 25.29 14.04 -6.69
C GLY A 545 25.41 15.57 -6.50
N VAL A 546 24.53 16.19 -5.72
CA VAL A 546 24.57 17.64 -5.44
C VAL A 546 25.83 18.01 -4.64
N ILE A 547 26.32 17.16 -3.73
CA ILE A 547 27.58 17.41 -3.02
C ILE A 547 28.73 17.53 -4.00
N VAL A 548 28.78 16.65 -5.01
CA VAL A 548 29.85 16.66 -6.01
C VAL A 548 29.85 17.97 -6.79
N LYS A 549 28.66 18.47 -7.16
CA LYS A 549 28.51 19.78 -7.80
C LYS A 549 28.97 20.91 -6.88
N GLN A 550 28.60 20.88 -5.60
CA GLN A 550 28.98 21.91 -4.63
C GLN A 550 30.50 21.96 -4.39
N ARG A 551 31.15 20.80 -4.18
CA ARG A 551 32.60 20.71 -4.03
C ARG A 551 33.34 21.18 -5.27
N ALA A 552 32.84 20.81 -6.46
CA ALA A 552 33.39 21.30 -7.71
C ALA A 552 33.20 22.82 -7.87
N LEU A 553 32.06 23.37 -7.44
CA LEU A 553 31.80 24.81 -7.47
C LEU A 553 32.76 25.58 -6.56
N GLU A 554 32.96 25.13 -5.33
CA GLU A 554 33.94 25.70 -4.38
C GLU A 554 35.36 25.68 -4.96
N PHE A 555 35.74 24.53 -5.55
CA PHE A 555 37.01 24.40 -6.26
C PHE A 555 37.12 25.40 -7.42
N LEU A 556 36.11 25.49 -8.29
CA LEU A 556 36.11 26.39 -9.44
C LEU A 556 36.16 27.87 -9.03
N LYS A 557 35.36 28.29 -8.05
CA LYS A 557 35.38 29.68 -7.52
C LYS A 557 36.77 30.06 -7.04
N LYS A 558 37.41 29.19 -6.25
CA LYS A 558 38.75 29.42 -5.73
C LYS A 558 39.81 29.38 -6.82
N HIS A 559 39.73 28.40 -7.73
CA HIS A 559 40.76 28.15 -8.73
C HIS A 559 40.73 29.20 -9.85
N LEU A 560 39.54 29.62 -10.30
CA LEU A 560 39.33 30.62 -11.35
C LEU A 560 39.34 32.07 -10.83
N SER A 561 39.45 32.29 -9.52
CA SER A 561 39.63 33.63 -8.95
C SER A 561 40.85 34.33 -9.58
N GLY A 562 40.64 35.57 -10.02
CA GLY A 562 41.64 36.39 -10.69
C GLY A 562 41.87 36.06 -12.18
N THR A 563 41.12 35.11 -12.74
CA THR A 563 41.18 34.77 -14.17
C THR A 563 40.02 35.42 -14.95
N GLN A 564 40.11 35.46 -16.28
CA GLN A 564 39.03 35.98 -17.14
C GLN A 564 37.71 35.19 -17.06
N TRP A 565 37.72 33.99 -16.46
CA TRP A 565 36.53 33.13 -16.31
C TRP A 565 35.89 33.20 -14.92
N GLN A 566 36.36 34.09 -14.04
CA GLN A 566 35.84 34.23 -12.68
C GLN A 566 34.31 34.45 -12.67
N ASP A 567 33.79 35.24 -13.59
CA ASP A 567 32.37 35.57 -13.68
C ASP A 567 31.55 34.51 -14.45
N SER A 568 32.22 33.55 -15.10
CA SER A 568 31.58 32.47 -15.86
C SER A 568 31.47 31.16 -15.08
N VAL A 569 31.85 31.15 -13.78
CA VAL A 569 31.88 29.93 -12.95
C VAL A 569 30.53 29.20 -12.94
N GLU A 570 29.41 29.93 -12.98
CA GLU A 570 28.06 29.34 -13.01
C GLU A 570 27.76 28.57 -14.30
N GLN A 571 28.25 29.05 -15.44
CA GLN A 571 28.11 28.36 -16.72
C GLN A 571 29.04 27.13 -16.77
N VAL A 572 30.25 27.28 -16.23
CA VAL A 572 31.25 26.20 -16.15
C VAL A 572 30.78 25.06 -15.26
N ILE A 573 30.16 25.35 -14.12
CA ILE A 573 29.66 24.29 -13.23
C ILE A 573 28.51 23.49 -13.86
N GLN A 574 27.67 24.11 -14.70
CA GLN A 574 26.65 23.38 -15.44
C GLN A 574 27.28 22.39 -16.43
N GLN A 575 28.33 22.81 -17.15
CA GLN A 575 29.09 21.93 -18.04
C GLN A 575 29.74 20.78 -17.28
N PHE A 576 30.31 21.06 -16.11
CA PHE A 576 30.83 20.02 -15.22
C PHE A 576 29.75 19.02 -14.82
N ASP A 577 28.58 19.49 -14.39
CA ASP A 577 27.52 18.65 -13.84
C ASP A 577 26.88 17.74 -14.89
N GLN A 578 26.68 18.27 -16.10
CA GLN A 578 26.06 17.55 -17.23
C GLN A 578 27.04 16.58 -17.90
N ASN A 579 28.31 16.95 -18.03
CA ASN A 579 29.29 16.19 -18.81
C ASN A 579 30.40 15.55 -17.98
N THR A 580 31.22 16.35 -17.32
CA THR A 580 32.48 15.89 -16.70
C THR A 580 32.22 14.96 -15.52
N LYS A 581 31.28 15.31 -14.64
CA LYS A 581 30.88 14.51 -13.46
C LYS A 581 30.40 13.12 -13.83
N ASN A 582 29.54 13.03 -14.85
CA ASN A 582 28.87 11.78 -15.23
C ASN A 582 29.80 10.81 -15.96
N LYS A 583 30.84 11.32 -16.64
CA LYS A 583 31.84 10.53 -17.37
C LYS A 583 33.01 10.05 -16.50
N PHE A 584 33.21 10.66 -15.33
CA PHE A 584 34.34 10.32 -14.46
C PHE A 584 34.27 8.87 -13.97
N SER A 585 35.33 8.11 -14.24
CA SER A 585 35.48 6.70 -13.85
C SER A 585 36.64 6.45 -12.88
N GLY A 586 37.52 7.44 -12.70
CA GLY A 586 38.77 7.33 -11.93
C GLY A 586 39.92 6.58 -12.63
N GLY A 587 39.71 6.05 -13.84
CA GLY A 587 40.78 5.42 -14.64
C GLY A 587 41.58 6.41 -15.50
N GLU A 588 41.00 7.58 -15.77
CA GLU A 588 41.63 8.69 -16.49
C GLU A 588 42.71 9.36 -15.62
N ALA A 589 43.80 9.87 -16.22
CA ALA A 589 44.75 10.71 -15.48
C ALA A 589 44.21 12.13 -15.22
N LEU A 590 43.42 12.66 -16.16
CA LEU A 590 42.89 14.01 -16.16
C LEU A 590 41.42 14.00 -16.59
N SER A 591 40.61 14.83 -15.96
CA SER A 591 39.28 15.21 -16.41
C SER A 591 39.31 16.62 -17.00
N TYR A 592 38.40 16.89 -17.93
CA TYR A 592 38.36 18.15 -18.65
C TYR A 592 37.02 18.84 -18.46
N VAL A 593 37.06 20.15 -18.20
CA VAL A 593 35.88 21.01 -18.14
C VAL A 593 36.08 22.16 -19.12
N SER A 594 35.09 22.42 -19.97
CA SER A 594 35.12 23.56 -20.89
C SER A 594 34.83 24.86 -20.14
N LEU A 595 35.73 25.84 -20.30
CA LEU A 595 35.57 27.21 -19.81
C LEU A 595 35.11 28.19 -20.90
N GLY A 596 35.19 27.79 -22.18
CA GLY A 596 34.97 28.70 -23.31
C GLY A 596 36.17 29.63 -23.60
N GLY A 597 36.00 30.58 -24.53
CA GLY A 597 37.04 31.55 -24.92
C GLY A 597 37.93 31.13 -26.10
N GLY A 598 37.73 29.95 -26.67
CA GLY A 598 38.42 29.49 -27.89
C GLY A 598 39.86 28.98 -27.68
N LEU A 599 40.54 28.64 -28.77
CA LEU A 599 41.84 27.94 -28.74
C LEU A 599 42.99 28.74 -28.13
N ASN A 600 42.87 30.07 -28.05
CA ASN A 600 43.92 30.94 -27.51
C ASN A 600 43.78 31.20 -26.01
N ALA A 601 42.66 30.81 -25.40
CA ALA A 601 42.39 31.09 -24.00
C ALA A 601 43.12 30.07 -23.11
N THR A 602 44.33 30.43 -22.69
CA THR A 602 45.26 29.55 -21.96
C THR A 602 45.80 30.27 -20.73
N ASP A 603 45.81 29.57 -19.60
CA ASP A 603 46.46 29.99 -18.35
C ASP A 603 47.16 28.75 -17.78
N LYS A 604 48.47 28.66 -18.02
CA LYS A 604 49.26 27.48 -17.65
C LYS A 604 49.42 27.34 -16.15
N GLU A 605 49.47 28.44 -15.40
CA GLU A 605 49.61 28.40 -13.94
C GLU A 605 48.37 27.79 -13.28
N LYS A 606 47.20 28.06 -13.86
CA LYS A 606 45.92 27.47 -13.46
C LYS A 606 45.59 26.15 -14.18
N GLY A 607 46.49 25.61 -15.01
CA GLY A 607 46.25 24.35 -15.72
C GLY A 607 45.14 24.41 -16.77
N ILE A 608 44.89 25.60 -17.33
CA ILE A 608 43.90 25.87 -18.37
C ILE A 608 44.63 25.94 -19.71
N GLU A 609 44.22 25.12 -20.67
CA GLU A 609 44.76 25.17 -22.03
C GLU A 609 43.63 25.11 -23.05
N ARG A 610 43.64 26.03 -24.02
CA ARG A 610 42.67 26.09 -25.12
C ARG A 610 41.21 26.14 -24.63
N GLY A 611 40.95 26.90 -23.57
CA GLY A 611 39.65 27.02 -22.94
C GLY A 611 39.20 25.78 -22.17
N MET A 612 40.09 24.82 -21.90
CA MET A 612 39.77 23.61 -21.12
C MET A 612 40.56 23.60 -19.82
N LEU A 613 39.85 23.53 -18.68
CA LEU A 613 40.44 23.29 -17.39
C LEU A 613 40.76 21.80 -17.23
N ARG A 614 42.00 21.49 -16.89
CA ARG A 614 42.46 20.14 -16.58
C ARG A 614 42.37 19.90 -15.09
N ILE A 615 41.56 18.93 -14.68
CA ILE A 615 41.41 18.55 -13.28
C ILE A 615 42.06 17.18 -13.07
N PRO A 616 43.11 17.06 -12.24
CA PRO A 616 43.71 15.77 -11.89
C PRO A 616 42.69 14.81 -11.31
N ALA A 617 42.82 13.52 -11.63
CA ALA A 617 41.91 12.49 -11.12
C ALA A 617 41.88 12.43 -9.58
N ALA A 618 43.01 12.70 -8.92
CA ALA A 618 43.07 12.82 -7.46
C ALA A 618 42.19 13.96 -6.93
N THR A 619 42.19 15.12 -7.58
CA THR A 619 41.31 16.24 -7.24
C THR A 619 39.85 15.95 -7.56
N MET A 620 39.57 15.32 -8.70
CA MET A 620 38.21 14.88 -9.04
C MET A 620 37.67 13.93 -7.99
N ALA A 621 38.47 12.97 -7.52
CA ALA A 621 38.08 12.00 -6.50
C ALA A 621 37.60 12.68 -5.20
N THR A 622 38.28 13.74 -4.75
CA THR A 622 37.89 14.44 -3.50
C THR A 622 36.50 15.08 -3.58
N PHE A 623 35.95 15.31 -4.78
CA PHE A 623 34.58 15.80 -4.91
C PHE A 623 33.52 14.73 -4.58
N PHE A 624 33.90 13.44 -4.65
CA PHE A 624 33.01 12.30 -4.43
C PHE A 624 33.24 11.59 -3.09
N ASP A 625 34.45 11.64 -2.53
CA ASP A 625 34.90 10.76 -1.45
C ASP A 625 33.98 10.84 -0.21
N ASP A 626 33.65 12.03 0.29
CA ASP A 626 32.75 12.22 1.43
C ASP A 626 31.39 11.54 1.20
N CYS A 627 30.80 11.74 0.01
CA CYS A 627 29.51 11.15 -0.34
C CYS A 627 29.60 9.62 -0.44
N ILE A 628 30.70 9.09 -0.98
CA ILE A 628 30.91 7.65 -1.12
C ILE A 628 31.08 7.02 0.26
N ASP A 629 31.85 7.63 1.17
CA ASP A 629 32.10 7.09 2.51
C ASP A 629 30.84 7.03 3.36
N GLU A 630 29.96 8.01 3.22
CA GLU A 630 28.66 7.98 3.87
C GLU A 630 27.71 6.93 3.27
N ILE A 631 27.70 6.75 1.94
CA ILE A 631 26.96 5.65 1.29
C ILE A 631 27.46 4.30 1.81
N LYS A 632 28.78 4.10 1.93
CA LYS A 632 29.38 2.88 2.49
C LYS A 632 28.88 2.65 3.92
N GLN A 633 28.90 3.67 4.77
CA GLN A 633 28.44 3.55 6.15
C GLN A 633 26.94 3.24 6.23
N GLY A 634 26.11 3.91 5.43
CA GLY A 634 24.68 3.66 5.37
C GLY A 634 24.34 2.25 4.87
N ILE A 635 25.06 1.74 3.87
CA ILE A 635 24.94 0.36 3.41
C ILE A 635 25.36 -0.62 4.51
N LEU A 636 26.44 -0.33 5.23
CA LEU A 636 26.93 -1.19 6.32
C LEU A 636 25.89 -1.28 7.45
N ASP A 637 25.37 -0.14 7.91
CA ASP A 637 24.31 -0.04 8.91
C ASP A 637 23.07 -0.85 8.47
N ALA A 638 22.69 -0.73 7.19
CA ALA A 638 21.55 -1.44 6.62
C ALA A 638 21.81 -2.94 6.41
N CYS A 639 23.06 -3.38 6.27
CA CYS A 639 23.41 -4.79 6.18
C CYS A 639 23.48 -5.47 7.56
N GLU A 640 23.73 -4.70 8.62
CA GLU A 640 23.94 -5.22 9.97
C GLU A 640 22.68 -5.17 10.84
N GLN A 641 22.65 -6.03 11.86
CA GLN A 641 21.60 -5.99 12.88
C GLN A 641 21.84 -4.77 13.80
N PRO A 642 20.84 -3.90 14.02
CA PRO A 642 20.99 -2.72 14.85
C PRO A 642 21.58 -3.03 16.23
N GLY A 643 22.63 -2.29 16.62
CA GLY A 643 23.31 -2.46 17.91
C GLY A 643 24.19 -3.71 18.01
N THR A 644 24.49 -4.38 16.90
CA THR A 644 25.41 -5.53 16.83
C THR A 644 26.28 -5.44 15.58
N ARG A 645 27.35 -6.23 15.49
CA ARG A 645 28.13 -6.41 14.25
C ARG A 645 27.72 -7.64 13.43
N ARG A 646 26.54 -8.21 13.73
CA ARG A 646 26.05 -9.40 13.01
C ARG A 646 25.41 -8.99 11.70
N ARG A 647 25.96 -9.49 10.59
CA ARG A 647 25.43 -9.25 9.23
C ARG A 647 24.11 -10.01 9.03
N VAL A 648 23.07 -9.28 8.58
CA VAL A 648 21.75 -9.82 8.18
C VAL A 648 21.73 -10.19 6.70
N THR A 649 22.39 -9.37 5.88
CA THR A 649 22.52 -9.59 4.45
C THR A 649 23.85 -9.06 3.94
N ASP A 650 24.30 -9.65 2.84
CA ASP A 650 25.43 -9.25 2.02
C ASP A 650 24.98 -8.71 0.65
N ARG A 651 23.67 -8.57 0.40
CA ARG A 651 23.11 -8.26 -0.93
C ARG A 651 22.60 -6.83 -1.00
N VAL A 652 23.20 -6.02 -1.87
CA VAL A 652 22.87 -4.62 -2.08
C VAL A 652 22.53 -4.35 -3.54
N ILE A 653 21.35 -3.81 -3.78
CA ILE A 653 20.90 -3.30 -5.07
C ILE A 653 21.12 -1.79 -5.07
N LEU A 654 21.94 -1.32 -5.99
CA LEU A 654 22.27 0.08 -6.16
C LEU A 654 21.44 0.68 -7.32
N VAL A 655 20.68 1.72 -7.03
CA VAL A 655 19.73 2.38 -7.95
C VAL A 655 19.85 3.90 -7.85
N GLY A 656 19.16 4.62 -8.71
CA GLY A 656 19.21 6.09 -8.73
C GLY A 656 20.15 6.67 -9.79
N GLY A 657 20.07 7.99 -9.96
CA GLY A 657 20.84 8.73 -10.95
C GLY A 657 22.33 8.79 -10.61
N PHE A 658 22.68 8.99 -9.35
CA PHE A 658 24.08 9.06 -8.92
C PHE A 658 24.76 7.69 -8.92
N ALA A 659 23.99 6.60 -8.71
CA ALA A 659 24.45 5.23 -8.89
C ALA A 659 24.88 4.88 -10.33
N SER A 660 24.46 5.68 -11.33
CA SER A 660 24.90 5.49 -12.70
C SER A 660 26.37 5.88 -12.91
N SER A 661 26.94 6.72 -12.03
CA SER A 661 28.34 7.15 -12.09
C SER A 661 29.29 5.95 -12.10
N PRO A 662 30.16 5.83 -13.12
CA PRO A 662 31.16 4.76 -13.18
C PRO A 662 32.10 4.75 -11.98
N TYR A 663 32.53 5.94 -11.52
CA TYR A 663 33.40 6.08 -10.36
C TYR A 663 32.74 5.61 -9.06
N VAL A 664 31.52 6.08 -8.76
CA VAL A 664 30.77 5.69 -7.56
C VAL A 664 30.55 4.18 -7.53
N PHE A 665 30.07 3.61 -8.64
CA PHE A 665 29.83 2.17 -8.71
C PHE A 665 31.11 1.35 -8.53
N SER A 666 32.21 1.75 -9.16
CA SER A 666 33.51 1.07 -9.03
C SER A 666 34.00 1.08 -7.58
N LYS A 667 33.99 2.25 -6.92
CA LYS A 667 34.42 2.40 -5.52
C LYS A 667 33.56 1.62 -4.54
N LEU A 668 32.24 1.67 -4.70
CA LEU A 668 31.33 0.89 -3.85
C LEU A 668 31.53 -0.61 -4.08
N THR A 669 31.70 -1.07 -5.32
CA THR A 669 31.91 -2.49 -5.63
C THR A 669 33.23 -3.01 -5.06
N GLN A 670 34.32 -2.25 -5.21
CA GLN A 670 35.62 -2.59 -4.62
C GLN A 670 35.54 -2.67 -3.09
N TRP A 671 34.92 -1.67 -2.45
CA TRP A 671 34.69 -1.70 -1.02
C TRP A 671 33.79 -2.87 -0.58
N GLY A 672 32.75 -3.15 -1.36
CA GLY A 672 31.84 -4.28 -1.14
C GLY A 672 32.58 -5.60 -1.13
N GLN A 673 33.46 -5.84 -2.11
CA GLN A 673 34.32 -7.03 -2.15
C GLN A 673 35.15 -7.18 -0.88
N LEU A 674 35.79 -6.10 -0.41
CA LEU A 674 36.58 -6.08 0.83
C LEU A 674 35.73 -6.39 2.08
N LYS A 675 34.45 -5.98 2.09
CA LYS A 675 33.51 -6.21 3.19
C LYS A 675 32.69 -7.50 3.04
N SER A 676 32.93 -8.27 1.98
CA SER A 676 32.08 -9.42 1.60
C SER A 676 30.61 -9.03 1.44
N ILE A 677 30.36 -7.87 0.83
CA ILE A 677 29.05 -7.33 0.44
C ILE A 677 29.00 -7.32 -1.08
N LYS A 678 28.04 -8.02 -1.66
CA LYS A 678 27.75 -8.04 -3.09
C LYS A 678 26.90 -6.83 -3.45
N ILE A 679 27.43 -6.00 -4.35
CA ILE A 679 26.73 -4.83 -4.88
C ILE A 679 26.44 -5.07 -6.36
N ILE A 680 25.18 -4.88 -6.77
CA ILE A 680 24.75 -5.00 -8.17
C ILE A 680 23.89 -3.79 -8.56
N ARG A 681 23.84 -3.53 -9.86
CA ARG A 681 22.87 -2.61 -10.48
C ARG A 681 21.91 -3.43 -11.33
N PRO A 682 20.61 -3.06 -11.40
CA PRO A 682 19.68 -3.68 -12.34
C PRO A 682 20.08 -3.39 -13.79
N ASP A 683 19.62 -4.22 -14.74
CA ASP A 683 19.93 -4.04 -16.15
C ASP A 683 19.12 -2.86 -16.74
N GLY A 684 19.73 -2.12 -17.66
CA GLY A 684 19.15 -0.91 -18.25
C GLY A 684 19.37 0.37 -17.43
N PRO A 685 18.79 1.50 -17.84
CA PRO A 685 19.06 2.79 -17.20
C PRO A 685 18.42 2.84 -15.81
N THR A 686 19.24 2.89 -14.75
CA THR A 686 18.78 3.03 -13.35
C THR A 686 17.98 4.32 -13.12
N SER A 687 18.09 5.28 -14.03
CA SER A 687 17.28 6.50 -14.07
C SER A 687 15.78 6.25 -14.27
N LYS A 688 15.36 5.09 -14.82
CA LYS A 688 13.94 4.73 -14.98
C LYS A 688 13.32 4.10 -13.75
N ALA A 689 14.13 3.73 -12.77
CA ALA A 689 13.74 2.76 -11.75
C ALA A 689 12.50 3.18 -10.95
N VAL A 690 12.47 4.44 -10.52
CA VAL A 690 11.40 4.97 -9.68
C VAL A 690 10.07 5.06 -10.44
N VAL A 691 10.02 5.69 -11.61
CA VAL A 691 8.74 5.86 -12.34
C VAL A 691 8.17 4.55 -12.88
N GLN A 692 9.02 3.66 -13.40
CA GLN A 692 8.57 2.36 -13.89
C GLN A 692 8.13 1.47 -12.72
N GLY A 693 8.92 1.45 -11.64
CA GLY A 693 8.60 0.73 -10.42
C GLY A 693 7.32 1.23 -9.74
N ALA A 694 7.03 2.53 -9.82
CA ALA A 694 5.78 3.13 -9.33
C ALA A 694 4.56 2.65 -10.12
N LEU A 695 4.67 2.50 -11.45
CA LEU A 695 3.60 1.91 -12.27
C LEU A 695 3.41 0.42 -11.96
N GLU A 696 4.49 -0.33 -11.74
CA GLU A 696 4.40 -1.73 -11.30
C GLU A 696 3.76 -1.86 -9.91
N TRP A 697 4.09 -0.96 -8.98
CA TRP A 697 3.47 -0.87 -7.67
C TRP A 697 1.96 -0.63 -7.75
N ALA A 698 1.52 0.17 -8.73
CA ALA A 698 0.10 0.42 -8.97
C ALA A 698 -0.72 -0.83 -9.27
N LEU A 699 -0.07 -1.87 -9.84
CA LEU A 699 -0.72 -3.13 -10.22
C LEU A 699 -0.98 -4.03 -9.01
N GLY A 700 -0.33 -3.79 -7.87
CA GLY A 700 -0.61 -4.52 -6.64
C GLY A 700 0.35 -4.18 -5.48
N PRO A 701 -0.15 -4.17 -4.23
CA PRO A 701 0.65 -3.82 -3.07
C PRO A 701 1.79 -4.82 -2.85
N THR A 702 3.00 -4.29 -2.65
CA THR A 702 4.24 -5.08 -2.58
C THR A 702 4.76 -5.21 -1.14
N VAL A 703 4.80 -4.12 -0.37
CA VAL A 703 5.21 -4.15 1.04
C VAL A 703 4.02 -4.51 1.93
N ARG A 704 4.10 -5.63 2.65
CA ARG A 704 3.05 -6.12 3.56
C ARG A 704 3.19 -5.64 4.98
N ALA A 705 4.40 -5.30 5.39
CA ALA A 705 4.67 -4.77 6.71
C ALA A 705 5.83 -3.78 6.71
N ARG A 706 5.67 -2.72 7.51
CA ARG A 706 6.72 -1.74 7.82
C ARG A 706 7.14 -1.85 9.28
N ILE A 707 8.25 -1.25 9.67
CA ILE A 707 8.70 -1.19 11.07
C ILE A 707 8.33 0.17 11.68
N ALA A 708 7.65 0.15 12.84
CA ALA A 708 7.29 1.36 13.55
C ALA A 708 8.50 2.22 13.90
N LYS A 709 8.51 3.48 13.42
CA LYS A 709 9.56 4.47 13.69
C LYS A 709 9.45 5.07 15.09
N TRP A 710 8.22 5.28 15.56
CA TRP A 710 7.89 5.86 16.87
C TRP A 710 6.87 5.01 17.63
N HIS A 711 6.64 5.38 18.89
CA HIS A 711 5.37 5.04 19.53
C HIS A 711 4.29 5.94 18.94
N TYR A 712 3.10 5.40 18.66
CA TYR A 712 1.94 6.14 18.16
C TYR A 712 0.83 6.08 19.20
N GLY A 713 0.05 7.14 19.31
CA GLY A 713 -1.03 7.23 20.29
C GLY A 713 -1.72 8.58 20.30
N THR A 714 -2.67 8.74 21.20
CA THR A 714 -3.52 9.92 21.33
C THR A 714 -3.47 10.46 22.76
N ASP A 715 -3.82 11.73 22.94
CA ASP A 715 -4.15 12.20 24.27
C ASP A 715 -5.55 11.72 24.68
N ALA A 716 -5.72 11.48 25.97
CA ALA A 716 -6.92 10.90 26.56
C ALA A 716 -7.19 11.51 27.94
N TYR A 717 -8.38 11.26 28.44
CA TYR A 717 -8.82 11.65 29.78
C TYR A 717 -8.58 10.48 30.76
N ARG A 718 -7.73 10.69 31.77
CA ARG A 718 -7.50 9.70 32.84
C ARG A 718 -8.36 10.05 34.05
N ARG A 719 -9.03 9.07 34.66
CA ARG A 719 -9.87 9.33 35.84
C ARG A 719 -9.01 9.92 36.96
N TYR A 720 -9.43 11.05 37.53
CA TYR A 720 -8.70 11.71 38.61
C TYR A 720 -8.86 10.95 39.93
N GLU A 721 -7.73 10.63 40.53
CA GLU A 721 -7.62 9.96 41.82
C GLU A 721 -6.75 10.79 42.75
N SER A 722 -7.34 11.34 43.81
CA SER A 722 -6.65 12.28 44.72
C SER A 722 -5.52 11.65 45.52
N ARG A 723 -5.40 10.32 45.53
CA ARG A 723 -4.33 9.57 46.20
C ARG A 723 -3.22 9.12 45.24
N ASN A 724 -3.38 9.32 43.93
CA ASN A 724 -2.33 9.00 42.97
C ASN A 724 -1.33 10.17 42.91
N PRO A 725 -0.05 9.96 43.28
CA PRO A 725 0.97 11.02 43.24
C PRO A 725 1.22 11.58 41.83
N GLU A 726 0.97 10.80 40.77
CA GLU A 726 1.11 11.25 39.38
C GLU A 726 -0.03 12.20 38.96
N HIS A 727 -1.18 12.13 39.64
CA HIS A 727 -2.32 13.01 39.38
C HIS A 727 -2.26 14.33 40.16
N ALA A 728 -1.59 14.36 41.31
CA ALA A 728 -1.55 15.52 42.20
C ALA A 728 -1.07 16.82 41.51
N PRO A 729 -0.04 16.81 40.64
CA PRO A 729 0.39 17.99 39.89
C PRO A 729 -0.69 18.56 38.93
N PHE A 730 -1.67 17.75 38.55
CA PHE A 730 -2.73 18.13 37.60
C PHE A 730 -4.03 18.61 38.27
N ALA A 731 -4.05 18.76 39.61
CA ALA A 731 -5.26 19.10 40.36
C ALA A 731 -5.97 20.38 39.83
N SER A 732 -5.21 21.37 39.34
CA SER A 732 -5.71 22.62 38.76
C SER A 732 -6.32 22.46 37.35
N ARG A 733 -6.08 21.33 36.68
CA ARG A 733 -6.53 21.03 35.31
C ARG A 733 -7.63 19.96 35.26
N VAL A 734 -8.13 19.51 36.42
CA VAL A 734 -9.18 18.49 36.50
C VAL A 734 -10.49 19.01 35.94
N VAL A 735 -11.07 18.27 35.01
CA VAL A 735 -12.37 18.58 34.40
C VAL A 735 -13.44 17.63 34.94
N THR A 736 -14.64 18.14 35.20
CA THR A 736 -15.80 17.32 35.60
C THR A 736 -16.75 17.19 34.42
N VAL A 737 -17.03 15.97 33.99
CA VAL A 737 -17.97 15.67 32.88
C VAL A 737 -19.43 15.65 33.37
N PRO A 738 -20.45 15.69 32.49
CA PRO A 738 -21.87 15.66 32.87
C PRO A 738 -22.30 14.55 33.84
N SER A 739 -21.66 13.38 33.80
CA SER A 739 -21.86 12.29 34.76
C SER A 739 -21.33 12.55 36.17
N GLY A 740 -20.64 13.67 36.41
CA GLY A 740 -20.04 14.05 37.69
C GLY A 740 -18.65 13.43 37.94
N ILE A 741 -18.14 12.63 37.01
CA ILE A 741 -16.80 12.03 37.09
C ILE A 741 -15.75 13.09 36.80
N ARG A 742 -14.65 13.05 37.56
CA ARG A 742 -13.49 13.94 37.39
C ARG A 742 -12.38 13.28 36.60
N TYR A 743 -11.83 13.99 35.62
CA TYR A 743 -10.76 13.51 34.74
C TYR A 743 -9.59 14.50 34.67
N VAL A 744 -8.39 13.95 34.48
CA VAL A 744 -7.17 14.69 34.11
C VAL A 744 -7.01 14.62 32.58
N PRO A 745 -7.00 15.76 31.87
CA PRO A 745 -6.74 15.80 30.43
C PRO A 745 -5.26 15.62 30.11
N GLY A 746 -4.94 15.21 28.88
CA GLY A 746 -3.56 15.13 28.38
C GLY A 746 -2.81 13.85 28.74
N ALA A 747 -3.50 12.82 29.26
CA ALA A 747 -2.92 11.51 29.50
C ALA A 747 -2.59 10.83 28.17
N TRP A 748 -1.53 10.04 28.12
CA TRP A 748 -1.13 9.30 26.93
C TRP A 748 -1.88 7.98 26.86
N ASP A 749 -2.53 7.72 25.72
CA ASP A 749 -3.00 6.40 25.36
C ASP A 749 -2.23 5.87 24.15
N CYS A 750 -1.48 4.79 24.37
CA CYS A 750 -0.55 4.26 23.39
C CYS A 750 -1.25 3.24 22.50
N ILE A 751 -1.48 3.62 21.24
CA ILE A 751 -2.09 2.77 20.20
C ILE A 751 -1.09 1.76 19.67
N VAL A 752 0.14 2.21 19.37
CA VAL A 752 1.24 1.35 18.92
C VAL A 752 2.48 1.64 19.73
N ARG A 753 2.99 0.62 20.42
CA ARG A 753 4.25 0.72 21.17
C ARG A 753 5.41 0.29 20.28
N LYS A 754 6.44 1.12 20.13
CA LYS A 754 7.74 0.71 19.56
C LYS A 754 8.49 -0.14 20.59
N VAL A 755 8.72 -1.42 20.28
CA VAL A 755 9.52 -2.30 21.15
C VAL A 755 10.98 -2.28 20.70
N GLY A 756 11.86 -1.72 21.54
CA GLY A 756 13.32 -1.82 21.40
C GLY A 756 13.92 -2.77 22.44
N LEU A 757 15.15 -3.24 22.20
CA LEU A 757 15.84 -4.26 23.01
C LEU A 757 15.91 -4.00 24.54
N GLY A 758 15.73 -2.74 24.98
CA GLY A 758 15.96 -2.32 26.37
C GLY A 758 14.73 -2.31 27.29
N ALA A 759 13.51 -2.55 26.79
CA ALA A 759 12.28 -2.42 27.60
C ALA A 759 11.94 -3.68 28.44
N VAL A 760 12.79 -4.71 28.43
CA VAL A 760 12.52 -6.04 29.02
C VAL A 760 12.70 -6.07 30.55
N LEU A 761 13.16 -4.99 31.18
CA LEU A 761 13.42 -4.98 32.63
C LEU A 761 12.20 -4.68 33.53
N ALA A 762 11.01 -4.45 32.99
CA ALA A 762 9.81 -4.14 33.79
C ALA A 762 8.78 -5.29 33.93
N GLY A 763 9.24 -6.55 33.88
CA GLY A 763 8.58 -7.69 34.55
C GLY A 763 7.19 -8.16 34.10
N LYS A 764 6.60 -7.63 33.01
CA LYS A 764 5.21 -7.98 32.58
C LYS A 764 5.06 -8.52 31.15
N ILE A 765 6.11 -9.06 30.53
CA ILE A 765 6.00 -9.65 29.19
C ILE A 765 6.51 -11.09 29.22
N ASP A 766 5.70 -12.00 28.67
CA ASP A 766 6.03 -13.41 28.45
C ASP A 766 7.33 -13.54 27.63
N ARG A 767 8.31 -14.24 28.18
CA ARG A 767 9.65 -14.41 27.60
C ARG A 767 9.64 -15.22 26.29
N SER A 768 8.57 -15.95 26.00
CA SER A 768 8.47 -16.80 24.80
C SER A 768 8.26 -16.02 23.49
N LEU A 769 7.78 -14.76 23.55
CA LEU A 769 7.58 -13.87 22.39
C LEU A 769 8.86 -13.12 21.95
N ILE A 770 9.94 -13.19 22.73
CA ILE A 770 11.12 -12.32 22.60
C ILE A 770 12.20 -12.92 21.68
N LEU A 771 12.11 -14.19 21.30
CA LEU A 771 13.23 -14.90 20.67
C LEU A 771 13.44 -14.65 19.17
N PHE A 772 12.55 -13.94 18.45
CA PHE A 772 12.72 -13.79 16.99
C PHE A 772 12.42 -12.42 16.35
N PHE A 773 11.87 -11.42 17.04
CA PHE A 773 11.48 -10.15 16.40
C PHE A 773 11.92 -8.90 17.20
N LYS A 774 12.72 -8.03 16.56
CA LYS A 774 13.22 -6.76 17.12
C LYS A 774 12.61 -5.59 16.34
N GLY A 775 11.55 -4.98 16.89
CA GLY A 775 10.81 -3.86 16.29
C GLY A 775 9.33 -4.19 16.06
N THR A 776 8.45 -3.20 16.25
CA THR A 776 7.00 -3.41 16.11
C THR A 776 6.60 -3.40 14.65
N ARG A 777 6.06 -4.52 14.16
CA ARG A 777 5.58 -4.69 12.78
C ARG A 777 4.23 -3.97 12.61
N LEU A 778 4.17 -3.12 11.60
CA LEU A 778 2.98 -2.43 11.13
C LEU A 778 2.49 -3.12 9.87
N LEU A 779 1.43 -3.93 9.97
CA LEU A 779 0.89 -4.65 8.81
C LEU A 779 0.03 -3.70 7.97
N ALA A 780 0.17 -3.75 6.64
CA ALA A 780 -0.56 -2.87 5.72
C ALA A 780 -2.09 -3.05 5.79
N ASP A 781 -2.55 -4.26 6.11
CA ASP A 781 -3.96 -4.62 6.22
C ASP A 781 -4.51 -4.55 7.66
N LYS A 782 -3.67 -4.28 8.67
CA LYS A 782 -4.10 -4.20 10.07
C LYS A 782 -4.55 -2.80 10.45
N GLU A 783 -5.73 -2.75 11.06
CA GLU A 783 -6.24 -1.53 11.71
C GLU A 783 -5.86 -1.50 13.19
N TYR A 784 -5.27 -0.39 13.58
CA TYR A 784 -4.93 -0.05 14.96
C TYR A 784 -5.98 0.93 15.49
N ARG A 785 -6.46 0.75 16.72
CA ARG A 785 -7.66 1.46 17.20
C ARG A 785 -7.36 2.16 18.52
N ALA A 786 -7.84 3.39 18.65
CA ALA A 786 -8.03 4.08 19.94
C ALA A 786 -9.53 4.27 20.16
N GLN A 787 -10.01 3.94 21.35
CA GLN A 787 -11.41 4.12 21.73
C GLN A 787 -11.58 5.43 22.48
N PHE A 788 -12.60 6.18 22.10
CA PHE A 788 -12.98 7.44 22.69
C PHE A 788 -14.41 7.39 23.22
N VAL A 789 -14.64 8.19 24.26
CA VAL A 789 -15.95 8.34 24.89
C VAL A 789 -16.19 9.83 25.08
N ALA A 790 -17.26 10.34 24.48
CA ALA A 790 -17.69 11.73 24.63
C ALA A 790 -19.09 11.79 25.25
N GLU A 791 -19.26 12.62 26.27
CA GLU A 791 -20.59 12.96 26.82
C GLU A 791 -21.07 14.26 26.17
N LEU A 792 -22.10 14.18 25.33
CA LEU A 792 -22.68 15.29 24.57
C LEU A 792 -24.08 15.63 25.05
N ARG A 793 -24.40 16.92 25.25
CA ARG A 793 -25.76 17.34 25.62
C ARG A 793 -26.72 17.23 24.44
N GLU A 794 -28.01 17.09 24.70
CA GLU A 794 -29.02 16.98 23.63
C GLU A 794 -29.19 18.25 22.79
N ASP A 795 -28.79 19.42 23.29
CA ASP A 795 -28.75 20.70 22.57
C ASP A 795 -27.47 20.90 21.74
N THR A 796 -26.63 19.86 21.60
CA THR A 796 -25.40 19.92 20.79
C THR A 796 -25.77 20.06 19.30
N ILE A 797 -25.25 21.11 18.65
CA ILE A 797 -25.42 21.35 17.20
C ILE A 797 -24.14 21.09 16.39
N ASN A 798 -22.98 21.03 17.05
CA ASN A 798 -21.69 20.72 16.43
C ASN A 798 -21.23 19.31 16.82
N PHE A 799 -21.14 18.43 15.84
CA PHE A 799 -20.73 17.03 16.00
C PHE A 799 -19.33 16.76 15.43
N GLU A 800 -18.66 17.78 14.91
CA GLU A 800 -17.27 17.67 14.46
C GLU A 800 -16.38 17.38 15.67
N ARG A 801 -15.59 16.31 15.55
CA ARG A 801 -14.57 15.94 16.53
C ARG A 801 -13.20 15.96 15.89
N GLU A 802 -12.25 16.39 16.70
CA GLU A 802 -10.83 16.46 16.35
C GLU A 802 -10.05 15.69 17.40
N GLU A 803 -9.35 14.64 16.96
CA GLU A 803 -8.49 13.83 17.83
C GLU A 803 -7.04 13.99 17.38
N THR A 804 -6.16 14.36 18.31
CA THR A 804 -4.75 14.61 17.99
C THR A 804 -3.96 13.31 18.11
N LEU A 805 -3.33 12.91 17.01
CA LEU A 805 -2.40 11.80 16.99
C LEU A 805 -0.99 12.33 17.26
N TYR A 806 -0.32 11.73 18.24
CA TYR A 806 1.06 12.05 18.60
C TYR A 806 1.99 10.88 18.26
N ILE A 807 3.25 11.23 18.08
CA ILE A 807 4.37 10.29 18.05
C ILE A 807 5.28 10.53 19.25
N CYS A 808 5.88 9.47 19.78
CA CYS A 808 6.89 9.56 20.83
C CYS A 808 8.18 8.84 20.42
N SER A 809 9.30 9.54 20.51
CA SER A 809 10.65 9.00 20.24
C SER A 809 11.34 8.44 21.48
N SER A 810 10.83 8.75 22.68
CA SER A 810 11.40 8.29 23.96
C SER A 810 11.26 6.77 24.13
N LYS A 811 12.30 6.12 24.69
CA LYS A 811 12.27 4.69 25.06
C LYS A 811 11.26 4.41 26.18
N THR A 812 11.02 5.38 27.04
CA THR A 812 10.07 5.34 28.15
C THR A 812 9.15 6.56 28.02
N PRO A 813 8.06 6.44 27.23
CA PRO A 813 7.07 7.51 27.12
C PRO A 813 6.52 7.86 28.50
N LYS A 814 6.38 9.16 28.78
CA LYS A 814 5.73 9.63 30.02
C LYS A 814 4.24 9.26 29.99
N GLU A 815 3.63 9.19 31.17
CA GLU A 815 2.19 8.91 31.30
C GLU A 815 1.32 10.01 30.67
N PHE A 816 1.80 11.25 30.62
CA PHE A 816 1.07 12.38 30.04
C PHE A 816 1.80 12.96 28.84
N VAL A 817 1.07 13.21 27.75
CA VAL A 817 1.57 13.96 26.58
C VAL A 817 1.72 15.42 26.93
N ILE A 818 0.74 15.99 27.64
CA ILE A 818 0.74 17.38 28.10
C ILE A 818 1.02 17.40 29.59
N GLY A 819 2.10 18.04 30.01
CA GLY A 819 2.52 18.17 31.41
C GLY A 819 1.56 19.03 32.24
N SER A 820 1.73 19.03 33.56
CA SER A 820 0.90 19.83 34.47
C SER A 820 0.99 21.34 34.22
N ASP A 821 2.07 21.79 33.59
CA ASP A 821 2.31 23.17 33.13
C ASP A 821 1.54 23.54 31.86
N GLY A 822 0.85 22.59 31.23
CA GLY A 822 0.11 22.79 29.98
C GLY A 822 0.96 22.63 28.71
N ASN A 823 2.27 22.36 28.83
CA ASN A 823 3.16 22.19 27.70
C ASN A 823 3.30 20.71 27.30
N MET A 824 3.63 20.45 26.04
CA MET A 824 3.92 19.09 25.57
C MET A 824 5.22 18.57 26.20
N ASN A 825 5.17 17.36 26.77
CA ASN A 825 6.32 16.74 27.40
C ASN A 825 7.42 16.40 26.38
N PRO A 826 8.71 16.50 26.76
CA PRO A 826 9.81 16.19 25.87
C PRO A 826 9.72 14.78 25.27
N GLY A 827 10.02 14.68 23.97
CA GLY A 827 9.98 13.43 23.22
C GLY A 827 8.63 13.11 22.57
N PHE A 828 7.57 13.84 22.88
CA PHE A 828 6.32 13.82 22.12
C PHE A 828 6.33 14.88 21.01
N GLN A 829 5.66 14.57 19.90
CA GLN A 829 5.38 15.50 18.81
C GLN A 829 3.99 15.23 18.26
N VAL A 830 3.28 16.27 17.83
CA VAL A 830 2.03 16.12 17.09
C VAL A 830 2.35 15.57 15.71
N LEU A 831 1.74 14.45 15.34
CA LEU A 831 1.84 13.89 14.00
C LEU A 831 0.77 14.51 13.09
N CYS A 832 -0.49 14.45 13.50
CA CYS A 832 -1.63 14.99 12.76
C CYS A 832 -2.87 15.08 13.66
N THR A 833 -3.89 15.78 13.17
CA THR A 833 -5.23 15.81 13.74
C THR A 833 -6.17 15.02 12.85
N ILE A 834 -7.00 14.18 13.46
CA ILE A 834 -8.01 13.38 12.77
C ILE A 834 -9.36 14.03 13.02
N LYS A 835 -10.02 14.47 11.95
CA LYS A 835 -11.34 15.09 12.00
C LYS A 835 -12.42 14.14 11.52
N GLY A 836 -13.58 14.16 12.15
CA GLY A 836 -14.75 13.46 11.63
C GLY A 836 -16.04 13.91 12.29
N ASP A 837 -17.17 13.61 11.64
CA ASP A 837 -18.50 13.96 12.09
C ASP A 837 -19.13 12.80 12.87
N LEU A 838 -19.51 13.04 14.13
CA LEU A 838 -20.15 12.07 15.00
C LEU A 838 -21.68 12.16 15.03
N ARG A 839 -22.33 12.91 14.14
CA ARG A 839 -23.80 13.10 14.16
C ARG A 839 -24.54 11.76 14.17
N ASN A 840 -24.23 10.86 13.24
CA ASN A 840 -24.87 9.55 13.15
C ASN A 840 -24.62 8.71 14.42
N CYS A 841 -23.38 8.74 14.93
CA CYS A 841 -23.02 8.07 16.17
C CYS A 841 -23.81 8.61 17.38
N PHE A 842 -23.96 9.93 17.46
CA PHE A 842 -24.75 10.59 18.50
C PHE A 842 -26.24 10.23 18.40
N GLU A 843 -26.82 10.26 17.20
CA GLU A 843 -28.23 9.94 16.95
C GLU A 843 -28.56 8.48 17.30
N ALA A 844 -27.63 7.55 17.05
CA ALA A 844 -27.76 6.14 17.41
C ALA A 844 -27.52 5.83 18.90
N THR A 845 -26.99 6.78 19.67
CA THR A 845 -26.64 6.58 21.09
C THR A 845 -27.83 6.86 22.02
N PRO A 846 -28.12 6.00 23.03
CA PRO A 846 -29.16 6.26 24.02
C PRO A 846 -28.95 7.54 24.85
N SER A 847 -30.07 8.13 25.28
CA SER A 847 -30.11 9.35 26.09
C SER A 847 -30.16 9.05 27.59
N TYR A 848 -29.42 9.82 28.38
CA TYR A 848 -29.25 9.71 29.83
C TYR A 848 -29.59 11.05 30.52
N VAL A 849 -29.95 11.00 31.80
CA VAL A 849 -30.24 12.18 32.63
C VAL A 849 -29.02 12.53 33.48
N SER A 850 -28.62 13.80 33.51
CA SER A 850 -27.49 14.29 34.32
C SER A 850 -27.71 14.05 35.82
N VAL A 851 -26.63 13.77 36.55
CA VAL A 851 -26.67 13.58 38.01
C VAL A 851 -26.03 14.81 38.68
N GLY A 852 -26.85 15.74 39.20
CA GLY A 852 -26.36 16.92 39.92
C GLY A 852 -27.18 18.21 39.71
N ARG A 853 -26.64 19.35 40.15
CA ARG A 853 -27.32 20.68 40.13
C ARG A 853 -27.63 21.25 38.73
N SER A 854 -27.07 20.67 37.67
CA SER A 854 -27.36 21.05 36.28
C SER A 854 -28.37 20.06 35.69
N SER A 855 -29.65 20.45 35.63
CA SER A 855 -30.72 19.65 35.01
C SER A 855 -30.58 19.64 33.48
N GLY A 856 -30.35 18.47 32.87
CA GLY A 856 -30.26 18.31 31.42
C GLY A 856 -30.14 16.84 30.97
N ARG A 857 -30.42 16.57 29.69
CA ARG A 857 -30.20 15.26 29.06
C ARG A 857 -28.89 15.24 28.29
N TYR A 858 -28.19 14.12 28.30
CA TYR A 858 -26.95 13.92 27.58
C TYR A 858 -26.86 12.51 26.97
N ARG A 859 -26.02 12.33 25.96
CA ARG A 859 -25.72 11.05 25.31
C ARG A 859 -24.24 10.73 25.49
N ARG A 860 -23.94 9.45 25.75
CA ARG A 860 -22.57 8.96 25.92
C ARG A 860 -22.10 8.28 24.63
N VAL A 861 -21.55 9.08 23.73
CA VAL A 861 -21.12 8.67 22.39
C VAL A 861 -19.80 7.90 22.49
N MET A 862 -19.80 6.66 22.02
CA MET A 862 -18.61 5.78 22.02
C MET A 862 -18.19 5.49 20.58
N PHE A 863 -16.95 5.80 20.24
CA PHE A 863 -16.41 5.60 18.90
C PHE A 863 -14.93 5.25 18.97
N ASP A 864 -14.43 4.54 17.97
CA ASP A 864 -13.02 4.26 17.78
C ASP A 864 -12.49 5.08 16.60
N VAL A 865 -11.29 5.62 16.75
CA VAL A 865 -10.47 6.07 15.62
C VAL A 865 -9.64 4.88 15.15
N CYS A 866 -9.91 4.41 13.95
CA CYS A 866 -9.21 3.29 13.31
C CYS A 866 -8.13 3.82 12.37
N LEU A 867 -6.87 3.44 12.59
CA LEU A 867 -5.69 3.86 11.85
C LEU A 867 -5.10 2.70 11.05
N LYS A 868 -4.69 2.94 9.82
CA LYS A 868 -3.75 2.05 9.10
C LYS A 868 -2.40 2.73 9.00
N LEU A 869 -1.41 2.10 9.64
CA LEU A 869 -0.04 2.62 9.80
C LEU A 869 0.98 1.83 8.97
N GLY A 870 0.60 0.69 8.39
CA GLY A 870 1.51 -0.23 7.68
C GLY A 870 1.61 0.02 6.17
N ASP A 871 0.81 0.93 5.61
CA ASP A 871 0.86 1.32 4.19
C ASP A 871 1.89 2.47 3.99
N THR A 872 2.08 2.94 2.76
CA THR A 872 2.92 4.14 2.47
C THR A 872 2.31 5.41 3.08
N GLU A 873 0.98 5.47 3.18
CA GLU A 873 0.25 6.58 3.75
C GLU A 873 -0.52 6.17 5.00
N LEU A 874 -0.53 7.06 5.99
CA LEU A 874 -1.46 6.96 7.11
C LEU A 874 -2.88 7.18 6.58
N SER A 875 -3.79 6.27 6.94
CA SER A 875 -5.23 6.46 6.73
C SER A 875 -6.00 6.27 8.04
N ALA A 876 -7.13 6.96 8.15
CA ALA A 876 -7.98 6.94 9.32
C ALA A 876 -9.45 6.81 8.93
N ARG A 877 -10.24 6.16 9.78
CA ARG A 877 -11.71 6.16 9.72
C ARG A 877 -12.31 6.06 11.11
N LEU A 878 -13.52 6.57 11.28
CA LEU A 878 -14.27 6.43 12.51
C LEU A 878 -15.04 5.10 12.51
N ARG A 879 -15.25 4.53 13.69
CA ARG A 879 -16.01 3.30 13.89
C ARG A 879 -16.86 3.42 15.15
N TRP A 880 -18.13 3.04 15.11
CA TRP A 880 -18.97 2.99 16.31
C TRP A 880 -20.02 1.88 16.19
N SER A 881 -20.88 1.75 17.20
CA SER A 881 -21.96 0.76 17.21
C SER A 881 -23.32 1.45 17.05
N GLU A 882 -24.09 1.05 16.05
CA GLU A 882 -25.49 1.44 15.85
C GLU A 882 -26.36 0.18 15.90
N ASN A 883 -27.36 0.11 16.78
CA ASN A 883 -28.26 -1.06 16.90
C ASN A 883 -27.52 -2.42 16.98
N ASN A 884 -26.43 -2.48 17.75
CA ASN A 884 -25.53 -3.64 17.89
C ASN A 884 -24.78 -4.06 16.60
N LYS A 885 -24.75 -3.20 15.57
CA LYS A 885 -23.92 -3.37 14.36
C LYS A 885 -22.78 -2.38 14.37
N ILE A 886 -21.61 -2.81 13.88
CA ILE A 886 -20.45 -1.92 13.72
C ILE A 886 -20.66 -1.12 12.45
N VAL A 887 -20.62 0.21 12.56
CA VAL A 887 -20.71 1.16 11.46
C VAL A 887 -19.40 1.93 11.35
N TYR A 888 -19.04 2.33 10.13
CA TYR A 888 -17.86 3.14 9.85
C TYR A 888 -18.23 4.50 9.28
N GLY A 889 -17.57 5.55 9.76
CA GLY A 889 -17.67 6.91 9.23
C GLY A 889 -16.36 7.38 8.63
N PRO A 890 -16.42 8.37 7.71
CA PRO A 890 -15.22 8.97 7.14
C PRO A 890 -14.43 9.71 8.24
N ALA A 891 -13.11 9.76 8.07
CA ALA A 891 -12.24 10.64 8.83
C ALA A 891 -11.26 11.33 7.90
N THR A 892 -10.97 12.59 8.17
CA THR A 892 -10.01 13.40 7.43
C THR A 892 -8.77 13.60 8.28
N ILE A 893 -7.59 13.33 7.70
CA ILE A 893 -6.32 13.58 8.38
C ILE A 893 -5.82 14.96 7.99
N VAL A 894 -5.56 15.80 8.98
CA VAL A 894 -5.03 17.15 8.83
C VAL A 894 -3.65 17.17 9.46
N TYR A 895 -2.63 17.43 8.65
CA TYR A 895 -1.27 17.63 9.14
C TYR A 895 -1.05 19.11 9.44
N ASN A 896 -0.42 19.41 10.57
CA ASN A 896 -0.08 20.79 10.90
C ASN A 896 0.92 21.32 9.87
N SER A 897 0.53 22.38 9.16
CA SER A 897 1.46 23.15 8.33
C SER A 897 2.34 23.97 9.26
N GLN A 898 3.56 23.49 9.51
CA GLN A 898 4.64 24.38 9.92
C GLN A 898 5.26 25.02 8.68
#